data_AF-A0A954FDJ4-F1
#
_entry.id   AF-A0A954FDJ4-F1
#
_cell.length_a   1.000
_cell.length_b   1.000
_cell.length_c   1.000
_cell.angle_alpha   90.00
_cell.angle_beta   90.00
_cell.angle_gamma   90.00
#
_symmetry.space_group_name_H-M   'P 1'
#
loop_
_entity.id
_entity.type
_entity.pdbx_description
1 polymer ?
#
loop_
_entity_poly.entity_id
_entity_poly.type
_entity_poly.pdbx_seq_one_letter_code
_entity_poly.pdbx_strand_id
1 'polypeptide(L)'
;AFNGDTLTTGGANGTPSFNGLVTGMAFDDFNVNVNSTPLLGVTSGGEIFSIDASIVDRGAMTLINDGVGEVFEGLGFGGAALGPQNLYGAAYSNYVFATTTDGQLIAFDRTGTLQGVFGTAVADDGTGGGDESVDASVTSHGIAFSPLDFNLWHTTQRQGTTAGHGINAAPDNSRVPSEIDLTLDKENSDNDFSQQDGAVSFYFGLEQFHQPGTSTQNTYLTYEDTTIPGADNSQYGIYNNDVLRDLTNNSTIGNNVNLPGGALGSLTTNSFSLAGYTAKDAPTLYFNYFLETEDTDSAVNVEMRDSARAFLSIDGGTTWILVATNNSTKSTSANDWELPTYITHTASENTNGADTGRDFVQELFDNTGVWRQARIDLSNFAGQSDIMLRFDYSTAGTLGTLNGFESDVRGDTTNSFNSNRRGQNNTGEGFYIDDIIVGFAERGEMVTNSNTLVTSFFNVYGTGNNEPADAADQILTGSYNLEIRRATEYAVLVSPTDPFIAIATLFDTNDRLVEEDGLLGDDNFRREQGMVLIEGNQILSSRNGIVVETVRGDVFEGWFPHQGGTRALPNLNTQQLAPGAVLQNNLIVNSTFAGIDITGDIISPESVIPIVKVVNNTIYGGLEGINVFTRVSPTIVNNIIANTVSGISVLTTGGGSAVVDANLFQGNLVNGTMGTNWIDLLDTEALFVDAAAGNFYLADNSKAIDSSLNRLADRPLYTAVKTPLGIPASDVFAPSYDAYGQLRVDDPTQSPPPGLGSNVFKDRGAIERADFVGPTAVITLPADNDVNNIDLDDTATQVYIANPALFTSMIVELRDTGIGIDDAQINSSQFTLTAQTSTGTRLLEEGIDYLFSYNSNTNEAIFSAVAGVFELDTRYTITVDNSVATGITDRAGNLLQPNQTDLSTSFSVVVTDGVNDPPVNNFNASPFPDSPNTAVSTESETPLIFSTANGNALTVSDPDAFLGDGLVSVTLTAVNGTLTLGSTANVLVTVGTGLGNETTFTFQGLIANVNAALEGTIWTPDTGYYSSIGSPATLTMTTSDLTNFDGPAEFDTDVIDITVNDPPTVQFQVSPPLTVTETDQGTVTTFNVILTRDKIGAESTVLISDANSG
;
A
#
# COMPACT_ATOMS: atom_id res chain seq x y z
N ALA A 1 39.49 -35.49 38.40
CA ALA A 1 40.46 -36.51 38.81
C ALA A 1 40.09 -37.02 40.20
N PHE A 2 39.49 -38.20 40.31
CA PHE A 2 39.35 -38.92 41.58
C PHE A 2 39.62 -40.40 41.27
N ASN A 3 40.79 -40.87 41.70
CA ASN A 3 41.29 -42.19 41.36
C ASN A 3 40.83 -43.21 42.40
N GLY A 4 39.51 -43.44 42.51
CA GLY A 4 38.92 -44.56 43.25
C GLY A 4 39.19 -44.67 44.77
N ASP A 5 39.91 -43.74 45.39
CA ASP A 5 40.14 -43.75 46.83
C ASP A 5 38.91 -43.22 47.58
N THR A 6 38.29 -44.10 48.36
CA THR A 6 37.22 -43.74 49.31
C THR A 6 37.86 -42.99 50.48
N LEU A 7 37.64 -41.68 50.59
CA LEU A 7 37.99 -40.90 51.78
C LEU A 7 37.13 -41.39 52.96
N THR A 8 37.71 -42.25 53.80
CA THR A 8 37.09 -42.65 55.07
C THR A 8 37.46 -41.63 56.15
N THR A 9 36.46 -40.92 56.67
CA THR A 9 36.57 -40.01 57.83
C THR A 9 36.66 -40.81 59.14
N GLY A 10 37.65 -41.69 59.24
CA GLY A 10 38.04 -42.30 60.52
C GLY A 10 38.97 -41.36 61.27
N GLY A 11 38.48 -40.79 62.38
CA GLY A 11 39.10 -39.74 63.19
C GLY A 11 40.56 -39.97 63.59
N ALA A 12 41.48 -39.33 62.87
CA ALA A 12 42.85 -39.11 63.30
C ALA A 12 43.32 -37.73 62.82
N ASN A 13 43.93 -36.96 63.74
CA ASN A 13 44.46 -35.60 63.65
C ASN A 13 44.48 -34.97 62.25
N GLY A 14 43.51 -34.08 61.99
CA GLY A 14 43.50 -33.19 60.83
C GLY A 14 42.20 -33.20 60.03
N THR A 15 41.36 -34.23 60.16
CA THR A 15 40.00 -34.24 59.58
C THR A 15 39.02 -33.68 60.61
N PRO A 16 38.13 -32.73 60.26
CA PRO A 16 37.06 -32.34 61.17
C PRO A 16 36.19 -33.55 61.51
N SER A 17 35.83 -33.71 62.77
CA SER A 17 34.93 -34.78 63.22
C SER A 17 33.51 -34.37 62.87
N PHE A 18 33.00 -34.84 61.74
CA PHE A 18 31.62 -34.63 61.34
C PHE A 18 30.69 -35.69 61.94
N ASN A 19 29.57 -35.29 62.49
CA ASN A 19 28.46 -36.15 62.87
C ASN A 19 27.63 -36.50 61.63
N GLY A 20 27.61 -37.79 61.26
CA GLY A 20 26.72 -38.31 60.22
C GLY A 20 27.33 -38.45 58.82
N LEU A 21 26.49 -38.86 57.87
CA LEU A 21 26.83 -39.01 56.45
C LEU A 21 26.64 -37.69 55.70
N VAL A 22 27.49 -37.41 54.70
CA VAL A 22 27.25 -36.35 53.71
C VAL A 22 26.01 -36.69 52.89
N THR A 23 25.04 -35.78 52.86
CA THR A 23 23.73 -35.98 52.23
C THR A 23 23.48 -35.04 51.06
N GLY A 24 24.23 -33.95 50.94
CA GLY A 24 24.16 -33.04 49.79
C GLY A 24 25.49 -32.33 49.56
N MET A 25 25.77 -31.99 48.31
CA MET A 25 26.94 -31.20 47.92
C MET A 25 26.62 -30.33 46.71
N ALA A 26 27.12 -29.10 46.70
CA ALA A 26 27.01 -28.17 45.58
C ALA A 26 28.27 -27.29 45.51
N PHE A 27 28.67 -26.84 44.32
CA PHE A 27 29.66 -25.76 44.23
C PHE A 27 29.02 -24.47 44.75
N ASP A 28 29.84 -23.57 45.27
CA ASP A 28 29.40 -22.26 45.78
C ASP A 28 29.29 -21.18 44.69
N ASP A 29 29.68 -21.53 43.46
CA ASP A 29 29.62 -20.71 42.26
C ASP A 29 29.31 -21.61 41.06
N PHE A 30 28.55 -21.09 40.11
CA PHE A 30 28.18 -21.76 38.87
C PHE A 30 29.38 -21.88 37.92
N ASN A 31 30.24 -20.86 37.86
CA ASN A 31 31.43 -20.85 37.00
C ASN A 31 32.60 -21.58 37.69
N VAL A 32 32.50 -22.90 37.75
CA VAL A 32 33.46 -23.74 38.49
C VAL A 32 34.85 -23.71 37.85
N ASN A 33 35.82 -23.13 38.56
CA ASN A 33 37.22 -23.42 38.34
C ASN A 33 37.64 -24.54 39.29
N VAL A 34 37.85 -25.74 38.75
CA VAL A 34 38.17 -26.96 39.51
C VAL A 34 39.40 -26.86 40.42
N ASN A 35 40.23 -25.82 40.26
CA ASN A 35 41.41 -25.58 41.09
C ASN A 35 41.19 -24.53 42.19
N SER A 36 40.03 -23.88 42.26
CA SER A 36 39.79 -22.75 43.20
C SER A 36 38.35 -22.61 43.70
N THR A 37 37.37 -23.21 43.03
CA THR A 37 35.96 -23.21 43.44
C THR A 37 35.71 -24.39 44.38
N PRO A 38 35.41 -24.15 45.67
CA PRO A 38 35.19 -25.18 46.65
C PRO A 38 33.80 -25.79 46.46
N LEU A 39 33.69 -27.04 46.86
CA LEU A 39 32.42 -27.75 46.95
C LEU A 39 31.92 -27.63 48.39
N LEU A 40 30.75 -27.05 48.60
CA LEU A 40 30.11 -27.05 49.91
C LEU A 40 29.29 -28.33 50.06
N GLY A 41 29.26 -28.87 51.27
CA GLY A 41 28.50 -30.06 51.58
C GLY A 41 27.78 -29.94 52.91
N VAL A 42 26.70 -30.70 53.03
CA VAL A 42 25.86 -30.78 54.24
C VAL A 42 25.77 -32.22 54.72
N THR A 43 25.62 -32.41 56.03
CA THR A 43 25.56 -33.74 56.66
C THR A 43 24.19 -34.03 57.29
N SER A 44 23.88 -35.32 57.38
CA SER A 44 22.74 -35.84 58.14
C SER A 44 22.80 -35.56 59.65
N GLY A 45 23.93 -35.06 60.19
CA GLY A 45 24.03 -34.57 61.56
C GLY A 45 23.91 -33.05 61.71
N GLY A 46 23.64 -32.31 60.62
CA GLY A 46 23.38 -30.87 60.67
C GLY A 46 24.62 -29.99 60.46
N GLU A 47 25.70 -30.50 59.88
CA GLU A 47 26.93 -29.72 59.69
C GLU A 47 27.09 -29.25 58.25
N ILE A 48 27.68 -28.08 58.06
CA ILE A 48 28.10 -27.51 56.77
C ILE A 48 29.62 -27.52 56.68
N PHE A 49 30.17 -28.03 55.58
CA PHE A 49 31.59 -28.11 55.34
C PHE A 49 31.95 -27.66 53.91
N SER A 50 33.20 -27.29 53.72
CA SER A 50 33.79 -26.97 52.42
C SER A 50 34.80 -28.04 52.02
N ILE A 51 34.86 -28.38 50.75
CA ILE A 51 35.85 -29.28 50.14
C ILE A 51 36.66 -28.49 49.11
N ASP A 52 37.97 -28.43 49.32
CA ASP A 52 38.91 -27.92 48.33
C ASP A 52 39.16 -29.01 47.26
N ALA A 53 38.57 -28.82 46.08
CA ALA A 53 38.69 -29.76 44.96
C ALA A 53 40.11 -29.86 44.38
N SER A 54 41.02 -28.92 44.72
CA SER A 54 42.42 -28.93 44.29
C SER A 54 43.31 -29.82 45.16
N ILE A 55 42.84 -30.18 46.36
CA ILE A 55 43.57 -30.99 47.33
C ILE A 55 43.11 -32.45 47.23
N VAL A 56 44.01 -33.35 46.84
CA VAL A 56 43.73 -34.79 46.66
C VAL A 56 44.04 -35.63 47.91
N ASP A 57 44.10 -35.00 49.09
CA ASP A 57 44.42 -35.66 50.36
C ASP A 57 43.37 -35.39 51.46
N ARG A 58 43.60 -35.94 52.67
CA ARG A 58 42.65 -35.87 53.80
C ARG A 58 42.45 -34.45 54.36
N GLY A 59 43.23 -33.46 53.93
CA GLY A 59 43.09 -32.06 54.32
C GLY A 59 42.14 -31.25 53.43
N ALA A 60 41.50 -31.88 52.45
CA ALA A 60 40.59 -31.21 51.53
C ALA A 60 39.30 -30.70 52.20
N MET A 61 38.88 -31.25 53.34
CA MET A 61 37.59 -30.91 53.98
C MET A 61 37.77 -30.01 55.21
N THR A 62 37.00 -28.92 55.27
CA THR A 62 36.97 -27.97 56.39
C THR A 62 35.55 -27.80 56.90
N LEU A 63 35.30 -28.03 58.19
CA LEU A 63 34.02 -27.69 58.85
C LEU A 63 33.89 -26.17 58.92
N ILE A 64 32.80 -25.61 58.38
CA ILE A 64 32.58 -24.16 58.34
C ILE A 64 31.39 -23.73 59.20
N ASN A 65 30.40 -24.59 59.44
CA ASN A 65 29.33 -24.38 60.42
C ASN A 65 28.91 -25.72 61.06
N ASP A 66 28.90 -25.80 62.40
CA ASP A 66 28.54 -27.02 63.15
C ASP A 66 27.07 -27.06 63.60
N GLY A 67 26.29 -26.03 63.25
CA GLY A 67 24.87 -25.89 63.55
C GLY A 67 24.55 -25.52 64.99
N VAL A 68 25.54 -25.34 65.88
CA VAL A 68 25.30 -25.02 67.29
C VAL A 68 24.88 -23.56 67.45
N GLY A 69 23.70 -23.31 68.03
CA GLY A 69 23.14 -21.98 68.21
C GLY A 69 22.49 -21.39 66.95
N GLU A 70 22.45 -22.15 65.87
CA GLU A 70 21.73 -21.80 64.64
C GLU A 70 20.27 -22.26 64.70
N VAL A 71 19.45 -21.71 63.81
CA VAL A 71 18.02 -22.04 63.68
C VAL A 71 17.77 -23.54 63.43
N PHE A 72 18.72 -24.21 62.78
CA PHE A 72 18.67 -25.64 62.44
C PHE A 72 19.39 -26.56 63.42
N GLU A 73 19.73 -26.07 64.63
CA GLU A 73 20.44 -26.86 65.64
C GLU A 73 19.69 -28.18 65.94
N GLY A 74 20.35 -29.32 65.69
CA GLY A 74 19.80 -30.65 65.93
C GLY A 74 18.96 -31.22 64.77
N LEU A 75 18.84 -30.51 63.65
CA LEU A 75 18.23 -30.99 62.41
C LEU A 75 19.28 -31.61 61.49
N GLY A 76 18.97 -32.74 60.86
CA GLY A 76 19.83 -33.33 59.83
C GLY A 76 19.48 -32.78 58.45
N PHE A 77 20.47 -32.66 57.55
CA PHE A 77 20.22 -32.29 56.15
C PHE A 77 19.94 -33.50 55.25
N GLY A 78 19.04 -33.32 54.28
CA GLY A 78 18.65 -34.29 53.27
C GLY A 78 19.32 -34.09 51.90
N GLY A 79 19.76 -32.87 51.56
CA GLY A 79 20.33 -32.52 50.27
C GLY A 79 20.71 -31.04 50.18
N ALA A 80 21.51 -30.67 49.17
CA ALA A 80 21.92 -29.29 48.91
C ALA A 80 22.07 -29.04 47.41
N ALA A 81 21.74 -27.83 46.95
CA ALA A 81 21.92 -27.36 45.58
C ALA A 81 22.36 -25.89 45.56
N LEU A 82 23.10 -25.51 44.52
CA LEU A 82 23.40 -24.12 44.22
C LEU A 82 22.09 -23.36 43.91
N GLY A 83 22.01 -22.10 44.31
CA GLY A 83 20.86 -21.24 44.12
C GLY A 83 20.53 -20.94 42.65
N PRO A 84 19.35 -20.38 42.38
CA PRO A 84 18.96 -19.93 41.04
C PRO A 84 19.90 -18.82 40.55
N GLN A 85 20.21 -18.84 39.26
CA GLN A 85 21.28 -18.01 38.68
C GLN A 85 20.76 -16.67 38.16
N ASN A 86 19.48 -16.57 37.81
CA ASN A 86 18.87 -15.37 37.21
C ASN A 86 17.92 -14.63 38.16
N LEU A 87 17.50 -15.26 39.26
CA LEU A 87 16.51 -14.67 40.18
C LEU A 87 17.04 -13.40 40.89
N TYR A 88 16.22 -12.33 40.91
CA TYR A 88 16.55 -11.00 41.48
C TYR A 88 17.89 -10.43 41.00
N GLY A 89 18.22 -10.56 39.70
CA GLY A 89 19.48 -10.04 39.16
C GLY A 89 20.71 -10.80 39.68
N ALA A 90 20.61 -12.12 39.77
CA ALA A 90 21.63 -13.04 40.28
C ALA A 90 21.94 -12.90 41.80
N ALA A 91 21.05 -12.29 42.59
CA ALA A 91 21.27 -12.09 44.03
C ALA A 91 21.53 -13.40 44.80
N TYR A 92 20.99 -14.53 44.32
CA TYR A 92 21.14 -15.84 44.95
C TYR A 92 22.13 -16.79 44.25
N SER A 93 22.85 -16.31 43.23
CA SER A 93 23.68 -17.15 42.36
C SER A 93 24.84 -17.85 43.10
N ASN A 94 25.28 -17.26 44.22
CA ASN A 94 26.42 -17.72 45.03
C ASN A 94 26.00 -18.35 46.38
N TYR A 95 24.70 -18.62 46.56
CA TYR A 95 24.18 -19.24 47.76
C TYR A 95 23.90 -20.72 47.53
N VAL A 96 24.15 -21.53 48.55
CA VAL A 96 23.76 -22.94 48.55
C VAL A 96 22.53 -23.10 49.42
N PHE A 97 21.52 -23.73 48.86
CA PHE A 97 20.27 -24.04 49.52
C PHE A 97 20.27 -25.50 49.93
N ALA A 98 19.99 -25.77 51.20
CA ALA A 98 19.89 -27.11 51.74
C ALA A 98 18.52 -27.39 52.32
N THR A 99 18.06 -28.63 52.14
CA THR A 99 16.82 -29.15 52.75
C THR A 99 17.16 -29.85 54.05
N THR A 100 16.48 -29.52 55.13
CA THR A 100 16.50 -30.32 56.36
C THR A 100 15.62 -31.57 56.20
N THR A 101 15.82 -32.57 57.04
CA THR A 101 15.11 -33.87 57.00
C THR A 101 13.64 -33.77 57.40
N ASP A 102 13.25 -32.71 58.11
CA ASP A 102 11.86 -32.34 58.41
C ASP A 102 11.25 -31.39 57.36
N GLY A 103 12.03 -30.99 56.36
CA GLY A 103 11.57 -30.35 55.13
C GLY A 103 11.81 -28.85 55.03
N GLN A 104 12.46 -28.21 56.00
CA GLN A 104 12.77 -26.79 55.92
C GLN A 104 13.87 -26.51 54.88
N LEU A 105 13.84 -25.31 54.29
CA LEU A 105 14.90 -24.80 53.42
C LEU A 105 15.76 -23.78 54.15
N ILE A 106 17.06 -23.87 53.93
CA ILE A 106 18.09 -23.03 54.52
C ILE A 106 19.04 -22.59 53.42
N ALA A 107 19.41 -21.31 53.38
CA ALA A 107 20.36 -20.76 52.40
C ALA A 107 21.59 -20.21 53.11
N PHE A 108 22.77 -20.53 52.59
CA PHE A 108 24.05 -20.10 53.15
C PHE A 108 25.05 -19.73 52.06
N ASP A 109 26.00 -18.84 52.40
CA ASP A 109 27.08 -18.45 51.50
C ASP A 109 28.30 -19.41 51.58
N ARG A 110 29.36 -19.11 50.81
CA ARG A 110 30.65 -19.83 50.79
C ARG A 110 31.28 -20.04 52.18
N THR A 111 30.97 -19.20 53.15
CA THR A 111 31.51 -19.28 54.51
C THR A 111 30.65 -20.13 55.45
N GLY A 112 29.49 -20.60 55.01
CA GLY A 112 28.52 -21.33 55.84
C GLY A 112 27.64 -20.41 56.69
N THR A 113 27.63 -19.11 56.38
CA THR A 113 26.78 -18.11 57.07
C THR A 113 25.39 -18.09 56.43
N LEU A 114 24.34 -18.14 57.25
CA LEU A 114 22.95 -18.07 56.79
C LEU A 114 22.61 -16.72 56.16
N GLN A 115 21.81 -16.72 55.10
CA GLN A 115 21.56 -15.53 54.27
C GLN A 115 20.15 -14.93 54.43
N GLY A 116 19.30 -15.42 55.33
CA GLY A 116 18.02 -14.79 55.62
C GLY A 116 17.11 -14.55 54.40
N VAL A 117 16.85 -15.56 53.56
CA VAL A 117 16.18 -15.38 52.26
C VAL A 117 14.70 -15.82 52.23
N PHE A 118 14.13 -16.25 53.36
CA PHE A 118 12.77 -16.83 53.41
C PHE A 118 11.77 -15.99 54.23
N GLY A 119 10.53 -15.83 53.76
CA GLY A 119 9.45 -15.15 54.50
C GLY A 119 8.81 -13.97 53.76
N THR A 120 7.81 -13.32 54.38
CA THR A 120 6.93 -12.33 53.72
C THR A 120 7.50 -10.91 53.60
N ALA A 121 8.79 -10.70 53.87
CA ALA A 121 9.44 -9.37 53.91
C ALA A 121 10.75 -9.32 53.11
N VAL A 122 10.91 -10.19 52.12
CA VAL A 122 12.04 -10.13 51.18
C VAL A 122 11.83 -8.93 50.25
N ALA A 123 12.79 -8.00 50.24
CA ALA A 123 12.81 -6.85 49.32
C ALA A 123 13.15 -7.28 47.89
N ASP A 124 12.89 -6.42 46.90
CA ASP A 124 13.15 -6.69 45.47
C ASP A 124 14.64 -6.95 45.14
N ASP A 125 15.56 -6.63 46.07
CA ASP A 125 16.99 -6.93 45.98
C ASP A 125 17.39 -8.26 46.66
N GLY A 126 16.39 -9.05 47.10
CA GLY A 126 16.58 -10.34 47.76
C GLY A 126 16.94 -10.27 49.25
N THR A 127 16.95 -9.09 49.88
CA THR A 127 17.32 -8.90 51.30
C THR A 127 16.13 -8.87 52.26
N GLY A 128 16.35 -9.08 53.57
CA GLY A 128 15.35 -8.81 54.62
C GLY A 128 14.42 -9.98 55.00
N GLY A 129 14.68 -11.19 54.51
CA GLY A 129 13.98 -12.41 54.94
C GLY A 129 14.53 -13.01 56.24
N GLY A 130 13.94 -14.11 56.67
CA GLY A 130 14.38 -14.98 57.75
C GLY A 130 15.21 -16.17 57.27
N ASP A 131 15.93 -16.79 58.20
CA ASP A 131 16.96 -17.81 57.91
C ASP A 131 16.40 -19.20 57.54
N GLU A 132 15.11 -19.46 57.81
CA GLU A 132 14.44 -20.73 57.50
C GLU A 132 13.12 -20.55 56.78
N SER A 133 12.82 -21.45 55.83
CA SER A 133 11.50 -21.55 55.22
C SER A 133 10.52 -22.27 56.17
N VAL A 134 9.65 -21.48 56.81
CA VAL A 134 8.57 -21.99 57.68
C VAL A 134 7.39 -22.55 56.85
N ASP A 135 7.34 -22.25 55.55
CA ASP A 135 6.20 -22.50 54.65
C ASP A 135 6.36 -23.72 53.72
N ALA A 136 7.52 -24.36 53.68
CA ALA A 136 7.83 -25.46 52.74
C ALA A 136 7.96 -26.84 53.42
N SER A 137 6.96 -27.34 54.15
CA SER A 137 7.10 -28.63 54.86
C SER A 137 6.99 -29.86 53.92
N VAL A 138 8.06 -30.20 53.22
CA VAL A 138 8.17 -31.45 52.44
C VAL A 138 9.41 -32.23 52.84
N THR A 139 9.24 -33.46 53.35
CA THR A 139 10.36 -34.35 53.65
C THR A 139 11.05 -34.79 52.35
N SER A 140 12.08 -34.05 51.93
CA SER A 140 12.83 -34.30 50.70
C SER A 140 14.29 -34.66 50.99
N HIS A 141 14.84 -35.60 50.21
CA HIS A 141 16.25 -36.01 50.30
C HIS A 141 17.10 -35.40 49.16
N GLY A 142 16.65 -34.28 48.62
CA GLY A 142 17.24 -33.63 47.46
C GLY A 142 16.45 -32.37 47.09
N ILE A 143 17.18 -31.39 46.58
CA ILE A 143 16.64 -30.11 46.10
C ILE A 143 17.25 -29.83 44.73
N ALA A 144 16.46 -29.25 43.85
CA ALA A 144 16.91 -28.63 42.62
C ALA A 144 16.02 -27.41 42.36
N PHE A 145 16.61 -26.32 41.90
CA PHE A 145 15.84 -25.19 41.41
C PHE A 145 15.39 -25.47 39.97
N SER A 146 14.17 -25.01 39.66
CA SER A 146 13.74 -24.97 38.26
C SER A 146 14.62 -23.98 37.50
N PRO A 147 14.97 -24.25 36.24
CA PRO A 147 15.65 -23.26 35.41
C PRO A 147 14.73 -22.12 34.96
N LEU A 148 13.43 -22.10 35.31
CA LEU A 148 12.48 -21.06 34.92
C LEU A 148 12.66 -19.69 35.63
N ASP A 149 13.88 -19.36 36.05
CA ASP A 149 14.19 -18.02 36.54
C ASP A 149 14.47 -17.02 35.40
N PHE A 150 14.23 -17.43 34.14
CA PHE A 150 14.24 -16.60 32.94
C PHE A 150 12.97 -16.80 32.09
N ASN A 151 12.74 -15.90 31.14
CA ASN A 151 11.54 -15.92 30.29
C ASN A 151 11.68 -16.94 29.16
N LEU A 152 10.72 -17.87 29.04
CA LEU A 152 10.65 -18.80 27.92
C LEU A 152 10.02 -18.19 26.68
N TRP A 153 9.22 -17.13 26.82
CA TRP A 153 8.77 -16.33 25.69
C TRP A 153 9.91 -15.44 25.21
N HIS A 154 10.35 -15.66 23.97
CA HIS A 154 11.40 -14.89 23.33
C HIS A 154 11.26 -14.91 21.80
N THR A 155 11.98 -14.04 21.12
CA THR A 155 11.95 -13.90 19.66
C THR A 155 13.00 -14.78 18.99
N THR A 156 12.64 -15.46 17.90
CA THR A 156 13.51 -16.43 17.22
C THR A 156 13.28 -16.57 15.73
N GLN A 157 14.30 -17.10 15.04
CA GLN A 157 14.33 -17.44 13.61
C GLN A 157 14.27 -18.95 13.38
N ARG A 158 14.11 -19.75 14.43
CA ARG A 158 14.32 -21.21 14.39
C ARG A 158 13.42 -21.99 13.43
N GLN A 159 12.37 -21.36 12.93
CA GLN A 159 11.43 -21.90 11.96
C GLN A 159 11.30 -21.03 10.69
N GLY A 160 12.18 -20.01 10.54
CA GLY A 160 12.09 -18.96 9.52
C GLY A 160 11.95 -19.47 8.08
N THR A 161 12.74 -20.48 7.72
CA THR A 161 12.75 -21.04 6.36
C THR A 161 11.81 -22.23 6.15
N THR A 162 11.01 -22.59 7.18
CA THR A 162 10.09 -23.73 7.12
C THR A 162 8.86 -23.39 6.28
N ALA A 163 8.40 -24.32 5.44
CA ALA A 163 7.24 -24.10 4.59
C ALA A 163 5.97 -23.77 5.41
N GLY A 164 5.25 -22.72 4.99
CA GLY A 164 4.06 -22.21 5.68
C GLY A 164 4.34 -21.11 6.69
N HIS A 165 5.62 -20.78 6.92
CA HIS A 165 6.06 -19.62 7.67
C HIS A 165 6.17 -18.38 6.75
N GLY A 166 5.91 -17.19 7.29
CA GLY A 166 5.95 -15.92 6.57
C GLY A 166 4.78 -15.66 5.64
N ILE A 167 4.87 -14.57 4.88
CA ILE A 167 3.79 -14.15 3.97
C ILE A 167 4.07 -14.58 2.53
N ASN A 168 3.02 -15.09 1.89
CA ASN A 168 3.06 -15.43 0.47
C ASN A 168 2.91 -14.17 -0.39
N ALA A 169 3.48 -14.21 -1.60
CA ALA A 169 3.23 -13.19 -2.60
C ALA A 169 1.73 -13.13 -2.88
N ALA A 170 1.18 -11.93 -2.81
CA ALA A 170 -0.19 -11.71 -3.23
C ALA A 170 -0.20 -11.51 -4.75
N PRO A 171 -1.18 -12.09 -5.49
CA PRO A 171 -1.28 -11.90 -6.95
C PRO A 171 -1.40 -10.42 -7.38
N ASP A 172 -1.82 -9.55 -6.46
CA ASP A 172 -1.98 -8.11 -6.64
C ASP A 172 -0.77 -7.27 -6.20
N ASN A 173 0.36 -7.90 -5.88
CA ASN A 173 1.57 -7.25 -5.38
C ASN A 173 1.36 -6.34 -4.15
N SER A 174 0.21 -6.42 -3.47
CA SER A 174 -0.01 -5.80 -2.16
C SER A 174 0.99 -6.31 -1.11
N ARG A 175 1.58 -7.47 -1.37
CA ARG A 175 2.62 -8.10 -0.56
C ARG A 175 3.73 -8.60 -1.47
N VAL A 176 4.94 -8.08 -1.27
CA VAL A 176 6.15 -8.46 -2.00
C VAL A 176 7.08 -9.22 -1.04
N PRO A 177 7.07 -10.55 -1.03
CA PRO A 177 7.76 -11.33 0.02
C PRO A 177 9.28 -11.12 0.07
N SER A 178 9.89 -10.70 -1.05
CA SER A 178 11.32 -10.43 -1.11
C SER A 178 11.73 -9.08 -0.53
N GLU A 179 10.79 -8.24 -0.10
CA GLU A 179 11.09 -6.97 0.57
C GLU A 179 11.68 -7.23 1.96
N ILE A 180 12.76 -6.49 2.27
CA ILE A 180 13.42 -6.54 3.59
C ILE A 180 12.67 -5.56 4.50
N ASP A 181 11.94 -6.10 5.47
CA ASP A 181 11.09 -5.31 6.37
C ASP A 181 11.83 -4.84 7.62
N LEU A 182 12.88 -5.57 7.99
CA LEU A 182 13.67 -5.30 9.18
C LEU A 182 15.13 -5.65 8.93
N THR A 183 16.01 -4.67 9.17
CA THR A 183 17.45 -4.89 9.31
C THR A 183 17.84 -4.67 10.76
N LEU A 184 18.32 -5.70 11.45
CA LEU A 184 18.84 -5.57 12.82
C LEU A 184 20.38 -5.53 12.79
N ASP A 185 21.04 -4.56 13.42
CA ASP A 185 22.51 -4.57 13.49
C ASP A 185 23.00 -5.56 14.56
N LYS A 186 23.70 -6.63 14.16
CA LYS A 186 24.42 -7.57 15.05
C LYS A 186 25.86 -7.73 14.59
N GLU A 187 26.82 -7.79 15.54
CA GLU A 187 28.25 -7.96 15.21
C GLU A 187 28.59 -9.26 14.44
N ASN A 188 27.69 -10.26 14.33
CA ASN A 188 28.02 -11.60 13.82
C ASN A 188 26.88 -12.34 13.08
N SER A 189 25.93 -11.66 12.41
CA SER A 189 24.89 -12.30 11.57
C SER A 189 24.46 -11.38 10.40
N ASP A 190 24.08 -11.97 9.26
CA ASP A 190 23.32 -11.28 8.20
C ASP A 190 21.89 -11.13 8.71
N ASN A 191 21.34 -9.92 8.70
CA ASN A 191 20.12 -9.58 9.46
C ASN A 191 19.06 -8.88 8.62
N ASP A 192 19.07 -9.09 7.31
CA ASP A 192 18.01 -8.63 6.45
C ASP A 192 16.89 -9.66 6.47
N PHE A 193 15.79 -9.33 7.15
CA PHE A 193 14.64 -10.20 7.27
C PHE A 193 13.65 -9.93 6.15
N SER A 194 13.52 -10.90 5.24
CA SER A 194 12.48 -10.85 4.21
C SER A 194 11.13 -11.29 4.77
N GLN A 195 10.07 -10.69 4.26
CA GLN A 195 8.69 -11.09 4.53
C GLN A 195 8.40 -12.55 4.12
N GLN A 196 9.15 -13.08 3.14
CA GLN A 196 9.05 -14.47 2.68
C GLN A 196 9.50 -15.49 3.71
N ASP A 197 10.49 -15.13 4.53
CA ASP A 197 11.04 -16.01 5.58
C ASP A 197 10.33 -15.79 6.93
N GLY A 198 9.25 -14.99 6.96
CA GLY A 198 8.46 -14.68 8.15
C GLY A 198 9.20 -13.93 9.25
N ALA A 199 10.37 -13.36 8.95
CA ALA A 199 11.19 -12.62 9.89
C ALA A 199 11.46 -13.35 11.23
N VAL A 200 10.87 -12.88 12.34
CA VAL A 200 11.14 -13.36 13.71
C VAL A 200 9.83 -13.67 14.43
N SER A 201 9.68 -14.90 14.91
CA SER A 201 8.50 -15.36 15.63
C SER A 201 8.66 -15.20 17.14
N PHE A 202 7.56 -15.09 17.87
CA PHE A 202 7.56 -15.34 19.32
C PHE A 202 7.51 -16.84 19.58
N TYR A 203 8.41 -17.33 20.43
CA TYR A 203 8.53 -18.73 20.78
C TYR A 203 8.47 -18.93 22.28
N PHE A 204 7.65 -19.88 22.72
CA PHE A 204 7.65 -20.43 24.07
C PHE A 204 8.41 -21.76 24.10
N GLY A 205 9.62 -21.73 24.63
CA GLY A 205 10.43 -22.92 24.85
C GLY A 205 11.89 -22.57 25.18
N LEU A 206 12.72 -23.60 25.34
CA LEU A 206 14.16 -23.43 25.56
C LEU A 206 14.92 -23.79 24.29
N GLU A 207 15.63 -22.84 23.69
CA GLU A 207 16.46 -23.12 22.51
C GLU A 207 17.82 -23.73 22.86
N GLN A 208 18.42 -24.43 21.89
CA GLN A 208 19.78 -24.98 22.05
C GLN A 208 20.80 -23.84 22.02
N PHE A 209 21.76 -23.88 22.95
CA PHE A 209 22.92 -22.99 22.89
C PHE A 209 23.83 -23.32 21.69
N HIS A 210 24.14 -22.33 20.84
CA HIS A 210 25.22 -22.45 19.86
C HIS A 210 26.39 -21.52 20.19
N GLN A 211 27.61 -22.04 20.01
CA GLN A 211 28.83 -21.28 20.26
C GLN A 211 29.08 -20.27 19.12
N PRO A 212 29.41 -19.00 19.42
CA PRO A 212 29.73 -17.99 18.41
C PRO A 212 30.87 -18.45 17.48
N GLY A 213 30.74 -18.19 16.18
CA GLY A 213 31.76 -18.51 15.17
C GLY A 213 31.78 -19.97 14.69
N THR A 214 30.78 -20.78 15.06
CA THR A 214 30.55 -22.12 14.47
C THR A 214 29.54 -22.04 13.31
N SER A 215 29.46 -23.07 12.45
CA SER A 215 28.60 -23.07 11.24
C SER A 215 27.09 -23.06 11.53
N THR A 216 26.69 -23.08 12.79
CA THR A 216 25.31 -22.96 13.25
C THR A 216 25.25 -21.72 14.13
N GLN A 217 24.79 -20.61 13.57
CA GLN A 217 24.53 -19.38 14.34
C GLN A 217 23.30 -19.59 15.24
N ASN A 218 23.20 -18.81 16.33
CA ASN A 218 22.02 -18.81 17.18
C ASN A 218 20.81 -18.28 16.41
N THR A 219 19.68 -18.98 16.54
CA THR A 219 18.40 -18.63 15.93
C THR A 219 17.61 -17.60 16.74
N TYR A 220 17.80 -17.53 18.05
CA TYR A 220 17.19 -16.52 18.92
C TYR A 220 17.88 -15.15 18.81
N LEU A 221 17.09 -14.08 18.99
CA LEU A 221 17.65 -12.73 19.10
C LEU A 221 18.38 -12.57 20.44
N THR A 222 19.64 -12.14 20.36
CA THR A 222 20.50 -11.87 21.51
C THR A 222 20.34 -10.42 21.92
N TYR A 223 19.98 -10.17 23.17
CA TYR A 223 19.84 -8.82 23.71
C TYR A 223 21.15 -8.44 24.40
N GLU A 224 21.90 -7.50 23.84
CA GLU A 224 23.11 -6.98 24.49
C GLU A 224 22.69 -6.09 25.67
N ASP A 225 22.58 -6.68 26.86
CA ASP A 225 22.51 -5.88 28.07
C ASP A 225 23.93 -5.46 28.48
N THR A 226 24.30 -4.24 28.10
CA THR A 226 25.59 -3.62 28.46
C THR A 226 25.85 -3.53 29.98
N THR A 227 24.83 -3.80 30.81
CA THR A 227 24.94 -3.84 32.27
C THR A 227 25.21 -5.25 32.83
N ILE A 228 25.11 -6.31 32.02
CA ILE A 228 25.29 -7.71 32.42
C ILE A 228 26.42 -8.36 31.58
N PRO A 229 27.66 -8.43 32.12
CA PRO A 229 28.78 -9.01 31.38
C PRO A 229 28.61 -10.52 31.15
N GLY A 230 28.57 -10.96 29.88
CA GLY A 230 28.65 -12.38 29.50
C GLY A 230 27.32 -13.08 29.12
N ALA A 231 26.25 -12.32 28.88
CA ALA A 231 24.94 -12.82 28.40
C ALA A 231 24.69 -12.59 26.90
N ASP A 232 25.65 -12.00 26.19
CA ASP A 232 25.60 -11.54 24.79
C ASP A 232 25.25 -12.61 23.74
N ASN A 233 25.24 -13.89 24.12
CA ASN A 233 24.98 -15.01 23.22
C ASN A 233 23.95 -16.01 23.78
N SER A 234 23.05 -15.56 24.65
CA SER A 234 22.02 -16.38 25.28
C SER A 234 20.61 -15.87 25.00
N GLN A 235 19.62 -16.75 25.21
CA GLN A 235 18.19 -16.44 25.12
C GLN A 235 17.82 -15.32 26.12
N TYR A 236 16.84 -14.50 25.76
CA TYR A 236 16.40 -13.37 26.59
C TYR A 236 16.08 -13.78 28.04
N GLY A 237 16.58 -12.99 28.99
CA GLY A 237 16.39 -13.22 30.42
C GLY A 237 17.45 -14.11 31.09
N ILE A 238 18.41 -14.67 30.34
CA ILE A 238 19.52 -15.44 30.88
C ILE A 238 20.71 -14.51 31.16
N TYR A 239 21.23 -14.55 32.39
CA TYR A 239 22.28 -13.65 32.87
C TYR A 239 23.71 -14.05 32.43
N ASN A 240 23.91 -15.31 32.02
CA ASN A 240 25.23 -15.84 31.63
C ASN A 240 25.08 -16.93 30.55
N ASN A 241 25.83 -16.82 29.45
CA ASN A 241 25.88 -17.79 28.35
C ASN A 241 26.13 -19.23 28.81
N ASP A 242 26.93 -19.41 29.87
CA ASP A 242 27.27 -20.73 30.39
C ASP A 242 26.07 -21.45 31.00
N VAL A 243 25.05 -20.71 31.46
CA VAL A 243 23.80 -21.27 32.00
C VAL A 243 23.00 -21.95 30.91
N LEU A 244 22.75 -21.24 29.80
CA LEU A 244 22.05 -21.82 28.65
C LEU A 244 22.83 -23.00 28.05
N ARG A 245 24.16 -22.87 27.96
CA ARG A 245 25.05 -23.95 27.50
C ARG A 245 24.93 -25.20 28.37
N ASP A 246 24.96 -25.06 29.70
CA ASP A 246 24.86 -26.20 30.60
C ASP A 246 23.49 -26.89 30.54
N LEU A 247 22.41 -26.09 30.57
CA LEU A 247 21.04 -26.58 30.46
C LEU A 247 20.82 -27.40 29.19
N THR A 248 21.33 -26.91 28.07
CA THR A 248 21.13 -27.50 26.74
C THR A 248 22.24 -28.48 26.34
N ASN A 249 23.23 -28.74 27.21
CA ASN A 249 24.21 -29.82 26.99
C ASN A 249 23.58 -31.21 27.13
N ASN A 250 22.47 -31.32 27.86
CA ASN A 250 21.69 -32.54 27.90
C ASN A 250 20.90 -32.67 26.60
N SER A 251 21.19 -33.70 25.78
CA SER A 251 20.53 -33.88 24.47
C SER A 251 19.01 -34.13 24.52
N THR A 252 18.42 -34.23 25.72
CA THR A 252 16.96 -34.32 25.92
C THR A 252 16.32 -32.98 26.28
N ILE A 253 17.14 -31.94 26.48
CA ILE A 253 16.77 -30.58 26.87
C ILE A 253 17.36 -29.61 25.84
N GLY A 254 16.57 -28.62 25.46
CA GLY A 254 16.91 -27.73 24.39
C GLY A 254 16.12 -28.11 23.15
N ASN A 255 15.73 -27.08 22.42
CA ASN A 255 14.80 -27.18 21.33
C ASN A 255 13.38 -27.62 21.74
N ASN A 256 12.99 -27.53 23.02
CA ASN A 256 11.72 -28.05 23.55
C ASN A 256 11.30 -27.39 24.87
N VAL A 257 10.19 -27.86 25.45
CA VAL A 257 9.68 -27.43 26.77
C VAL A 257 10.02 -28.41 27.92
N ASN A 258 11.01 -29.29 27.71
CA ASN A 258 11.34 -30.39 28.63
C ASN A 258 12.14 -29.95 29.86
N LEU A 259 11.55 -29.12 30.69
CA LEU A 259 12.21 -28.50 31.83
C LEU A 259 11.89 -29.22 33.15
N PRO A 260 12.87 -29.34 34.07
CA PRO A 260 12.64 -29.83 35.43
C PRO A 260 11.55 -29.01 36.14
N GLY A 261 10.50 -29.69 36.59
CA GLY A 261 9.35 -29.06 37.25
C GLY A 261 8.28 -28.53 36.29
N GLY A 262 8.40 -28.78 34.99
CA GLY A 262 7.45 -28.30 33.96
C GLY A 262 7.73 -26.89 33.48
N ALA A 263 6.94 -26.42 32.51
CA ALA A 263 7.07 -25.10 31.88
C ALA A 263 5.71 -24.39 31.85
N LEU A 264 5.67 -23.09 32.13
CA LEU A 264 4.48 -22.28 31.94
C LEU A 264 4.81 -20.80 31.72
N GLY A 265 3.93 -20.06 31.07
CA GLY A 265 4.06 -18.61 30.90
C GLY A 265 3.03 -18.00 29.96
N SER A 266 2.96 -16.68 29.97
CA SER A 266 2.01 -15.88 29.18
C SER A 266 2.71 -14.79 28.39
N LEU A 267 2.31 -14.59 27.14
CA LEU A 267 2.66 -13.45 26.30
C LEU A 267 1.42 -12.56 26.19
N THR A 268 1.50 -11.30 26.61
CA THR A 268 0.36 -10.36 26.62
C THR A 268 0.67 -9.12 25.80
N THR A 269 -0.28 -8.68 24.99
CA THR A 269 -0.14 -7.47 24.17
C THR A 269 -0.58 -6.22 24.92
N ASN A 270 -0.20 -5.05 24.40
CA ASN A 270 -0.92 -3.81 24.71
C ASN A 270 -2.35 -3.84 24.15
N SER A 271 -3.17 -2.84 24.52
CA SER A 271 -4.55 -2.74 24.06
C SER A 271 -4.67 -2.23 22.61
N PHE A 272 -5.69 -2.69 21.89
CA PHE A 272 -6.16 -2.19 20.60
C PHE A 272 -7.67 -1.94 20.63
N SER A 273 -8.19 -1.19 19.64
CA SER A 273 -9.58 -0.72 19.62
C SER A 273 -10.33 -1.21 18.39
N LEU A 274 -11.56 -1.68 18.60
CA LEU A 274 -12.60 -1.90 17.60
C LEU A 274 -13.76 -0.90 17.75
N ALA A 275 -13.54 0.24 18.43
CA ALA A 275 -14.54 1.30 18.53
C ALA A 275 -14.82 1.91 17.14
N GLY A 276 -16.10 2.10 16.81
CA GLY A 276 -16.55 2.59 15.50
C GLY A 276 -17.06 1.49 14.56
N TYR A 277 -16.64 0.25 14.78
CA TYR A 277 -17.05 -0.91 13.99
C TYR A 277 -18.28 -1.61 14.55
N THR A 278 -18.99 -2.34 13.69
CA THR A 278 -20.15 -3.16 14.03
C THR A 278 -19.88 -4.64 13.77
N ALA A 279 -20.67 -5.53 14.39
CA ALA A 279 -20.57 -6.97 14.16
C ALA A 279 -20.77 -7.38 12.68
N LYS A 280 -21.41 -6.52 11.87
CA LYS A 280 -21.57 -6.79 10.43
C LYS A 280 -20.28 -6.65 9.65
N ASP A 281 -19.34 -5.86 10.17
CA ASP A 281 -18.05 -5.61 9.55
C ASP A 281 -17.13 -6.85 9.66
N ALA A 282 -17.57 -7.87 10.40
CA ALA A 282 -16.90 -9.14 10.61
C ALA A 282 -15.41 -9.01 10.97
N PRO A 283 -15.05 -8.23 12.02
CA PRO A 283 -13.68 -8.17 12.49
C PRO A 283 -13.21 -9.57 12.87
N THR A 284 -12.02 -9.96 12.42
CA THR A 284 -11.49 -11.31 12.53
C THR A 284 -10.00 -11.24 12.87
N LEU A 285 -9.58 -12.00 13.87
CA LEU A 285 -8.19 -12.16 14.29
C LEU A 285 -7.56 -13.33 13.55
N TYR A 286 -6.37 -13.10 13.01
CA TYR A 286 -5.50 -14.10 12.42
C TYR A 286 -4.16 -14.10 13.14
N PHE A 287 -3.59 -15.26 13.37
CA PHE A 287 -2.18 -15.39 13.71
C PHE A 287 -1.65 -16.71 13.18
N ASN A 288 -0.42 -16.68 12.69
CA ASN A 288 0.30 -17.87 12.29
C ASN A 288 0.90 -18.54 13.53
N TYR A 289 0.94 -19.86 13.54
CA TYR A 289 1.49 -20.61 14.64
C TYR A 289 2.06 -21.95 14.22
N PHE A 290 3.06 -22.39 14.99
CA PHE A 290 3.56 -23.76 15.01
C PHE A 290 3.45 -24.27 16.45
N LEU A 291 2.86 -25.44 16.63
CA LEU A 291 2.58 -25.97 17.95
C LEU A 291 2.92 -27.47 18.01
N GLU A 292 3.77 -27.82 18.96
CA GLU A 292 4.11 -29.21 19.28
C GLU A 292 4.00 -29.43 20.80
N THR A 293 3.21 -30.43 21.18
CA THR A 293 2.81 -30.73 22.56
C THR A 293 2.88 -32.25 22.81
N GLU A 294 2.46 -32.70 23.98
CA GLU A 294 2.30 -34.12 24.29
C GLU A 294 1.23 -34.91 23.52
N ASP A 295 0.46 -34.29 22.62
CA ASP A 295 -0.57 -34.95 21.80
C ASP A 295 -1.73 -35.57 22.62
N THR A 296 -2.25 -34.84 23.61
CA THR A 296 -3.27 -35.36 24.54
C THR A 296 -4.39 -34.36 24.82
N ASP A 297 -5.63 -34.74 24.54
CA ASP A 297 -6.84 -33.94 24.84
C ASP A 297 -7.41 -34.21 26.24
N SER A 298 -8.17 -33.24 26.78
CA SER A 298 -8.90 -33.42 28.03
C SER A 298 -10.16 -34.26 27.84
N ALA A 299 -10.38 -35.29 28.65
CA ALA A 299 -11.61 -36.08 28.67
C ALA A 299 -12.02 -36.39 30.12
N VAL A 300 -13.20 -37.00 30.32
CA VAL A 300 -13.79 -37.28 31.66
C VAL A 300 -12.82 -37.98 32.64
N ASN A 301 -11.79 -38.68 32.15
CA ASN A 301 -10.74 -39.30 32.98
C ASN A 301 -9.33 -39.11 32.42
N VAL A 302 -9.14 -38.12 31.55
CA VAL A 302 -7.84 -37.79 30.94
C VAL A 302 -7.65 -36.31 31.10
N GLU A 303 -6.55 -35.90 31.73
CA GLU A 303 -6.22 -34.48 31.91
C GLU A 303 -5.06 -34.16 30.98
N MET A 304 -5.31 -33.26 30.05
CA MET A 304 -4.30 -32.62 29.21
C MET A 304 -3.33 -31.84 30.09
N ARG A 305 -2.02 -32.02 29.84
CA ARG A 305 -0.96 -31.34 30.58
C ARG A 305 -0.39 -30.20 29.74
N ASP A 306 -0.06 -30.44 28.48
CA ASP A 306 0.50 -29.40 27.62
C ASP A 306 -0.62 -28.64 26.92
N SER A 307 -0.93 -27.47 27.48
CA SER A 307 -1.98 -26.59 26.99
C SER A 307 -1.41 -25.34 26.37
N ALA A 308 -1.88 -25.02 25.16
CA ALA A 308 -1.69 -23.76 24.46
C ALA A 308 -3.05 -23.09 24.25
N ARG A 309 -3.19 -21.83 24.67
CA ARG A 309 -4.46 -21.09 24.61
C ARG A 309 -4.24 -19.64 24.18
N ALA A 310 -5.23 -19.07 23.50
CA ALA A 310 -5.31 -17.65 23.21
C ALA A 310 -6.56 -17.05 23.87
N PHE A 311 -6.40 -15.85 24.43
CA PHE A 311 -7.43 -15.12 25.17
C PHE A 311 -7.56 -13.67 24.70
N LEU A 312 -8.74 -13.10 24.94
CA LEU A 312 -9.04 -11.68 24.81
C LEU A 312 -9.43 -11.08 26.17
N SER A 313 -9.06 -9.83 26.41
CA SER A 313 -9.61 -9.03 27.52
C SER A 313 -10.22 -7.76 26.95
N ILE A 314 -11.29 -7.26 27.58
CA ILE A 314 -11.95 -5.99 27.24
C ILE A 314 -12.00 -5.02 28.44
N ASP A 315 -11.30 -5.35 29.52
CA ASP A 315 -11.35 -4.65 30.81
C ASP A 315 -9.95 -4.40 31.40
N GLY A 316 -8.98 -4.17 30.51
CA GLY A 316 -7.60 -3.86 30.88
C GLY A 316 -6.85 -5.05 31.50
N GLY A 317 -7.19 -6.27 31.10
CA GLY A 317 -6.55 -7.50 31.57
C GLY A 317 -7.09 -8.00 32.91
N THR A 318 -8.23 -7.47 33.38
CA THR A 318 -8.86 -7.92 34.63
C THR A 318 -9.51 -9.29 34.45
N THR A 319 -10.22 -9.50 33.35
CA THR A 319 -10.80 -10.78 32.94
C THR A 319 -10.34 -11.18 31.55
N TRP A 320 -10.23 -12.49 31.33
CA TRP A 320 -9.73 -13.07 30.08
C TRP A 320 -10.69 -14.13 29.54
N ILE A 321 -11.14 -13.91 28.30
CA ILE A 321 -12.11 -14.70 27.55
C ILE A 321 -11.35 -15.61 26.59
N LEU A 322 -11.56 -16.93 26.69
CA LEU A 322 -10.91 -17.91 25.81
C LEU A 322 -11.40 -17.73 24.38
N VAL A 323 -10.48 -17.70 23.40
CA VAL A 323 -10.81 -17.62 21.97
C VAL A 323 -10.17 -18.70 21.11
N ALA A 324 -9.10 -19.35 21.59
CA ALA A 324 -8.57 -20.54 20.94
C ALA A 324 -7.88 -21.48 21.94
N THR A 325 -7.90 -22.79 21.66
CA THR A 325 -7.29 -23.84 22.50
C THR A 325 -6.80 -25.01 21.66
N ASN A 326 -5.72 -25.67 22.06
CA ASN A 326 -5.29 -26.95 21.47
C ASN A 326 -6.01 -28.18 22.04
N ASN A 327 -6.97 -27.99 22.96
CA ASN A 327 -7.79 -29.08 23.45
C ASN A 327 -8.88 -29.43 22.42
N SER A 328 -8.74 -30.56 21.73
CA SER A 328 -9.65 -30.98 20.65
C SER A 328 -11.01 -31.49 21.16
N THR A 329 -11.22 -31.54 22.49
CA THR A 329 -12.46 -32.08 23.08
C THR A 329 -13.59 -31.06 23.08
N LYS A 330 -14.68 -31.42 22.38
CA LYS A 330 -15.89 -30.62 22.21
C LYS A 330 -16.88 -30.79 23.35
N SER A 331 -17.58 -29.71 23.67
CA SER A 331 -18.68 -29.69 24.63
C SER A 331 -19.77 -30.69 24.26
N THR A 332 -20.47 -31.19 25.28
CA THR A 332 -21.64 -32.06 25.12
C THR A 332 -22.75 -31.59 26.06
N SER A 333 -23.97 -32.12 25.90
CA SER A 333 -25.06 -31.84 26.85
C SER A 333 -24.77 -32.26 28.31
N ALA A 334 -23.76 -33.10 28.55
CA ALA A 334 -23.39 -33.60 29.88
C ALA A 334 -22.09 -33.01 30.45
N ASN A 335 -21.21 -32.49 29.60
CA ASN A 335 -19.90 -31.97 29.98
C ASN A 335 -19.63 -30.68 29.21
N ASP A 336 -19.32 -29.63 29.95
CA ASP A 336 -18.90 -28.33 29.40
C ASP A 336 -17.39 -28.42 29.13
N TRP A 337 -16.96 -28.36 27.89
CA TRP A 337 -15.54 -28.35 27.53
C TRP A 337 -15.19 -27.00 26.89
N GLU A 338 -13.91 -26.78 26.56
CA GLU A 338 -13.44 -25.51 26.04
C GLU A 338 -14.01 -25.20 24.63
N LEU A 339 -14.07 -26.21 23.76
CA LEU A 339 -14.64 -26.07 22.42
C LEU A 339 -16.18 -26.16 22.44
N PRO A 340 -16.87 -25.48 21.52
CA PRO A 340 -18.32 -25.59 21.34
C PRO A 340 -18.74 -27.02 20.93
N THR A 341 -20.04 -27.31 21.04
CA THR A 341 -20.58 -28.63 20.66
C THR A 341 -20.33 -28.98 19.19
N TYR A 342 -20.23 -27.96 18.34
CA TYR A 342 -19.71 -28.01 16.98
C TYR A 342 -19.04 -26.67 16.67
N ILE A 343 -18.00 -26.70 15.83
CA ILE A 343 -17.19 -25.52 15.49
C ILE A 343 -17.73 -24.94 14.18
N THR A 344 -17.96 -23.62 14.15
CA THR A 344 -18.40 -22.86 12.97
C THR A 344 -17.35 -21.81 12.59
N HIS A 345 -17.47 -21.28 11.36
CA HIS A 345 -16.52 -20.27 10.86
C HIS A 345 -16.84 -18.85 11.35
N THR A 346 -18.10 -18.57 11.72
CA THR A 346 -18.47 -17.38 12.50
C THR A 346 -19.30 -17.80 13.70
N ALA A 347 -19.25 -16.98 14.75
CA ALA A 347 -20.06 -17.17 15.96
C ALA A 347 -21.56 -17.16 15.62
N SER A 348 -21.96 -16.35 14.63
CA SER A 348 -23.36 -16.17 14.22
C SER A 348 -24.02 -17.43 13.66
N GLU A 349 -23.23 -18.37 13.13
CA GLU A 349 -23.73 -19.64 12.61
C GLU A 349 -23.95 -20.69 13.68
N ASN A 350 -23.33 -20.51 14.85
CA ASN A 350 -23.58 -21.40 15.97
C ASN A 350 -24.94 -21.06 16.60
N THR A 351 -25.99 -21.66 16.07
CA THR A 351 -27.38 -21.47 16.53
C THR A 351 -27.73 -22.23 17.82
N ASN A 352 -26.79 -23.01 18.37
CA ASN A 352 -27.04 -23.80 19.58
C ASN A 352 -26.89 -22.92 20.81
N GLY A 353 -28.02 -22.62 21.47
CA GLY A 353 -28.03 -21.84 22.71
C GLY A 353 -27.24 -22.46 23.88
N ALA A 354 -26.80 -23.71 23.77
CA ALA A 354 -25.86 -24.31 24.73
C ALA A 354 -24.41 -23.85 24.54
N ASP A 355 -24.05 -23.22 23.42
CA ASP A 355 -22.69 -22.77 23.09
C ASP A 355 -22.45 -21.26 23.31
N THR A 356 -23.41 -20.57 23.92
CA THR A 356 -23.31 -19.12 24.16
C THR A 356 -22.04 -18.76 24.95
N GLY A 357 -21.23 -17.85 24.40
CA GLY A 357 -19.99 -17.37 25.01
C GLY A 357 -18.79 -18.29 24.78
N ARG A 358 -18.90 -19.26 23.87
CA ARG A 358 -17.80 -20.08 23.31
C ARG A 358 -17.98 -20.38 21.81
N ASP A 359 -19.00 -19.78 21.22
CA ASP A 359 -19.41 -19.87 19.82
C ASP A 359 -18.32 -19.38 18.85
N PHE A 360 -17.38 -18.57 19.34
CA PHE A 360 -16.21 -18.07 18.61
C PHE A 360 -14.91 -18.81 18.92
N VAL A 361 -14.90 -19.81 19.83
CA VAL A 361 -13.66 -20.50 20.24
C VAL A 361 -13.22 -21.48 19.16
N GLN A 362 -11.96 -21.36 18.74
CA GLN A 362 -11.36 -22.15 17.67
C GLN A 362 -10.31 -23.15 18.18
N GLU A 363 -10.12 -24.23 17.44
CA GLU A 363 -9.14 -25.27 17.73
C GLU A 363 -7.74 -24.89 17.19
N LEU A 364 -6.71 -25.10 18.00
CA LEU A 364 -5.30 -24.99 17.61
C LEU A 364 -4.71 -26.39 17.47
N PHE A 365 -4.59 -26.87 16.24
CA PHE A 365 -4.00 -28.18 15.96
C PHE A 365 -2.51 -28.22 16.30
N ASP A 366 -2.09 -29.17 17.12
CA ASP A 366 -0.70 -29.44 17.49
C ASP A 366 -0.13 -30.69 16.79
N ASN A 367 1.20 -30.85 16.86
CA ASN A 367 1.94 -32.01 16.34
C ASN A 367 1.77 -32.29 14.84
N THR A 368 1.37 -31.28 14.08
CA THR A 368 1.11 -31.43 12.63
C THR A 368 2.37 -31.30 11.76
N GLY A 369 3.49 -30.85 12.35
CA GLY A 369 4.76 -30.67 11.66
C GLY A 369 4.75 -29.58 10.59
N VAL A 370 3.74 -28.72 10.58
CA VAL A 370 3.57 -27.60 9.64
C VAL A 370 3.05 -26.36 10.37
N TRP A 371 3.37 -25.19 9.83
CA TRP A 371 2.76 -23.93 10.26
C TRP A 371 1.29 -23.86 9.85
N ARG A 372 0.48 -23.22 10.70
CA ARG A 372 -0.96 -23.05 10.53
C ARG A 372 -1.35 -21.61 10.84
N GLN A 373 -2.50 -21.20 10.34
CA GLN A 373 -3.10 -19.91 10.69
C GLN A 373 -4.38 -20.16 11.49
N ALA A 374 -4.47 -19.57 12.67
CA ALA A 374 -5.72 -19.48 13.41
C ALA A 374 -6.57 -18.35 12.81
N ARG A 375 -7.90 -18.55 12.73
CA ARG A 375 -8.88 -17.56 12.26
C ARG A 375 -10.01 -17.47 13.29
N ILE A 376 -10.11 -16.36 14.00
CA ILE A 376 -11.00 -16.20 15.16
C ILE A 376 -11.94 -15.02 14.90
N ASP A 377 -13.25 -15.27 14.97
CA ASP A 377 -14.28 -14.25 14.79
C ASP A 377 -14.33 -13.30 16.00
N LEU A 378 -14.13 -12.00 15.76
CA LEU A 378 -14.18 -10.94 16.77
C LEU A 378 -15.50 -10.15 16.75
N SER A 379 -16.50 -10.54 15.97
CA SER A 379 -17.74 -9.77 15.77
C SER A 379 -18.46 -9.43 17.08
N ASN A 380 -18.40 -10.32 18.08
CA ASN A 380 -18.98 -10.09 19.41
C ASN A 380 -18.25 -9.00 20.23
N PHE A 381 -17.05 -8.61 19.81
CA PHE A 381 -16.22 -7.58 20.44
C PHE A 381 -16.17 -6.27 19.64
N ALA A 382 -16.91 -6.17 18.53
CA ALA A 382 -17.05 -4.93 17.79
C ALA A 382 -17.59 -3.79 18.68
N GLY A 383 -17.01 -2.60 18.56
CA GLY A 383 -17.35 -1.44 19.37
C GLY A 383 -16.57 -1.29 20.68
N GLN A 384 -15.72 -2.25 21.06
CA GLN A 384 -14.89 -2.18 22.28
C GLN A 384 -13.59 -1.40 22.03
N SER A 385 -13.11 -0.60 23.00
CA SER A 385 -11.94 0.28 22.84
C SER A 385 -10.63 -0.25 23.40
N ASP A 386 -10.70 -1.16 24.37
CA ASP A 386 -9.55 -1.56 25.21
C ASP A 386 -9.34 -3.08 25.18
N ILE A 387 -9.20 -3.62 23.96
CA ILE A 387 -9.06 -5.06 23.74
C ILE A 387 -7.59 -5.48 23.88
N MET A 388 -7.28 -6.52 24.64
CA MET A 388 -5.92 -7.07 24.76
C MET A 388 -5.89 -8.55 24.36
N LEU A 389 -4.77 -9.02 23.81
CA LEU A 389 -4.52 -10.43 23.51
C LEU A 389 -3.58 -11.05 24.54
N ARG A 390 -3.81 -12.31 24.87
CA ARG A 390 -2.88 -13.11 25.68
C ARG A 390 -2.75 -14.53 25.15
N PHE A 391 -1.52 -15.01 25.04
CA PHE A 391 -1.20 -16.37 24.67
C PHE A 391 -0.54 -17.09 25.84
N ASP A 392 -1.09 -18.23 26.22
CA ASP A 392 -0.64 -19.01 27.36
C ASP A 392 -0.10 -20.37 26.90
N TYR A 393 1.01 -20.79 27.49
CA TYR A 393 1.46 -22.18 27.44
C TYR A 393 1.65 -22.70 28.87
N SER A 394 1.27 -23.95 29.12
CA SER A 394 1.45 -24.60 30.41
C SER A 394 1.58 -26.10 30.24
N THR A 395 2.53 -26.72 30.92
CA THR A 395 2.65 -28.19 31.04
C THR A 395 1.85 -28.75 32.24
N ALA A 396 1.04 -27.91 32.89
CA ALA A 396 0.19 -28.28 34.04
C ALA A 396 -1.31 -28.29 33.72
N GLY A 397 -1.68 -28.18 32.45
CA GLY A 397 -3.04 -28.17 31.91
C GLY A 397 -3.70 -26.79 31.93
N THR A 398 -3.39 -25.97 32.93
CA THR A 398 -3.81 -24.57 33.03
C THR A 398 -2.81 -23.77 33.86
N LEU A 399 -2.80 -22.44 33.70
CA LEU A 399 -2.08 -21.54 34.61
C LEU A 399 -2.83 -21.38 35.96
N GLY A 400 -4.11 -21.73 36.02
CA GLY A 400 -4.96 -21.59 37.22
C GLY A 400 -5.11 -20.15 37.70
N THR A 401 -5.55 -19.95 38.95
CA THR A 401 -5.69 -18.63 39.62
C THR A 401 -4.40 -18.09 40.23
N LEU A 402 -3.23 -18.55 39.76
CA LEU A 402 -1.94 -18.04 40.24
C LEU A 402 -1.89 -16.52 40.00
N ASN A 403 -1.47 -15.74 40.99
CA ASN A 403 -1.25 -14.29 40.91
C ASN A 403 -2.40 -13.42 40.34
N GLY A 404 -3.67 -13.83 40.50
CA GLY A 404 -4.81 -13.01 40.06
C GLY A 404 -5.12 -13.09 38.56
N PHE A 405 -4.53 -14.05 37.84
CA PHE A 405 -4.92 -14.38 36.47
C PHE A 405 -6.21 -15.21 36.48
N GLU A 406 -7.38 -14.58 36.61
CA GLU A 406 -8.66 -15.26 36.35
C GLU A 406 -8.83 -15.44 34.83
N SER A 407 -8.64 -16.66 34.33
CA SER A 407 -9.00 -17.06 32.96
C SER A 407 -10.30 -17.86 32.95
N ASP A 408 -11.20 -17.55 32.00
CA ASP A 408 -12.40 -18.36 31.71
C ASP A 408 -11.99 -19.69 31.06
N VAL A 409 -11.38 -20.58 31.86
CA VAL A 409 -11.08 -21.96 31.46
C VAL A 409 -12.30 -22.80 31.80
N ARG A 410 -13.00 -23.26 30.76
CA ARG A 410 -14.25 -24.01 30.88
C ARG A 410 -13.99 -25.53 30.90
N GLY A 411 -14.88 -26.24 31.58
CA GLY A 411 -14.72 -27.65 31.90
C GLY A 411 -13.86 -27.87 33.13
N ASP A 412 -14.05 -29.01 33.78
CA ASP A 412 -13.38 -29.41 35.03
C ASP A 412 -11.88 -29.71 34.77
N THR A 413 -11.15 -28.77 34.16
CA THR A 413 -9.73 -28.85 33.89
C THR A 413 -9.00 -28.63 35.21
N THR A 414 -8.49 -29.71 35.79
CA THR A 414 -7.80 -29.64 37.08
C THR A 414 -6.42 -29.01 36.90
N ASN A 415 -6.09 -28.04 37.75
CA ASN A 415 -4.74 -27.48 37.77
C ASN A 415 -3.77 -28.50 38.37
N SER A 416 -2.87 -29.05 37.54
CA SER A 416 -1.83 -30.00 37.95
C SER A 416 -0.53 -29.33 38.40
N PHE A 417 -0.55 -28.05 38.79
CA PHE A 417 0.65 -27.29 39.17
C PHE A 417 1.47 -27.94 40.30
N ASN A 418 0.79 -28.52 41.30
CA ASN A 418 1.44 -29.23 42.42
C ASN A 418 1.65 -30.73 42.15
N SER A 419 1.40 -31.19 40.92
CA SER A 419 1.56 -32.58 40.51
C SER A 419 2.91 -32.79 39.85
N ASN A 420 3.55 -33.94 40.10
CA ASN A 420 4.77 -34.33 39.38
C ASN A 420 4.52 -34.60 37.88
N ARG A 421 3.26 -34.68 37.45
CA ARG A 421 2.86 -34.86 36.06
C ARG A 421 3.34 -33.74 35.14
N ARG A 422 3.49 -32.51 35.66
CA ARG A 422 3.90 -31.36 34.84
C ARG A 422 5.31 -31.41 34.28
N GLY A 423 6.15 -32.31 34.80
CA GLY A 423 7.51 -32.55 34.31
C GLY A 423 7.64 -33.85 33.50
N GLN A 424 6.55 -34.39 32.94
CA GLN A 424 6.54 -35.67 32.22
C GLN A 424 6.07 -35.47 30.78
N ASN A 425 6.80 -36.06 29.83
CA ASN A 425 6.46 -36.08 28.39
C ASN A 425 6.49 -34.71 27.68
N ASN A 426 7.30 -33.78 28.18
CA ASN A 426 7.40 -32.41 27.67
C ASN A 426 8.40 -32.26 26.50
N THR A 427 8.53 -33.28 25.64
CA THR A 427 9.56 -33.28 24.58
C THR A 427 9.18 -32.48 23.34
N GLY A 428 7.93 -32.01 23.24
CA GLY A 428 7.47 -31.18 22.14
C GLY A 428 8.22 -29.84 22.06
N GLU A 429 8.34 -29.30 20.85
CA GLU A 429 9.05 -28.05 20.61
C GLU A 429 8.45 -26.87 21.38
N GLY A 430 7.14 -26.84 21.63
CA GLY A 430 6.46 -25.74 22.31
C GLY A 430 5.55 -24.97 21.37
N PHE A 431 5.42 -23.65 21.57
CA PHE A 431 4.46 -22.82 20.85
C PHE A 431 5.12 -21.61 20.20
N TYR A 432 5.03 -21.52 18.88
CA TYR A 432 5.43 -20.37 18.09
C TYR A 432 4.22 -19.58 17.64
N ILE A 433 4.34 -18.25 17.63
CA ILE A 433 3.34 -17.32 17.16
C ILE A 433 4.01 -16.31 16.23
N ASP A 434 3.38 -16.07 15.10
CA ASP A 434 3.80 -15.10 14.10
C ASP A 434 2.61 -14.41 13.44
N ASP A 435 2.85 -13.35 12.68
CA ASP A 435 1.88 -12.68 11.79
C ASP A 435 0.50 -12.41 12.44
N ILE A 436 0.48 -11.65 13.54
CA ILE A 436 -0.78 -11.28 14.22
C ILE A 436 -1.48 -10.17 13.44
N ILE A 437 -2.64 -10.47 12.86
CA ILE A 437 -3.42 -9.57 12.00
C ILE A 437 -4.86 -9.48 12.53
N VAL A 438 -5.40 -8.27 12.60
CA VAL A 438 -6.85 -8.07 12.77
C VAL A 438 -7.39 -7.48 11.47
N GLY A 439 -8.21 -8.24 10.76
CA GLY A 439 -8.80 -7.85 9.47
C GLY A 439 -10.33 -7.90 9.49
N PHE A 440 -10.98 -7.39 8.45
CA PHE A 440 -12.44 -7.34 8.33
C PHE A 440 -12.90 -8.27 7.21
N ALA A 441 -13.54 -9.37 7.57
CA ALA A 441 -13.89 -10.44 6.62
C ALA A 441 -15.16 -10.14 5.80
N GLU A 442 -15.89 -9.05 6.09
CA GLU A 442 -17.15 -8.74 5.41
C GLU A 442 -16.98 -8.53 3.89
N ARG A 443 -15.79 -8.10 3.45
CA ARG A 443 -15.46 -7.83 2.04
C ARG A 443 -14.74 -9.00 1.36
N GLY A 444 -14.67 -10.14 2.04
CA GLY A 444 -14.01 -11.35 1.56
C GLY A 444 -12.58 -11.51 2.08
N GLU A 445 -12.04 -12.71 1.88
CA GLU A 445 -10.71 -13.11 2.35
C GLU A 445 -9.92 -13.67 1.17
N MET A 446 -8.66 -13.25 1.03
CA MET A 446 -7.76 -13.77 0.00
C MET A 446 -6.94 -14.94 0.56
N VAL A 447 -7.09 -16.10 -0.07
CA VAL A 447 -6.29 -17.31 0.25
C VAL A 447 -5.22 -17.49 -0.84
N THR A 448 -3.95 -17.52 -0.45
CA THR A 448 -2.80 -17.66 -1.37
C THR A 448 -2.11 -19.02 -1.19
N ASN A 449 -1.47 -19.52 -2.25
CA ASN A 449 -0.69 -20.78 -2.26
C ASN A 449 -1.43 -22.04 -1.73
N SER A 450 -2.76 -22.13 -1.94
CA SER A 450 -3.50 -23.35 -1.60
C SER A 450 -3.09 -24.52 -2.50
N ASN A 451 -2.72 -25.66 -1.91
CA ASN A 451 -2.40 -26.87 -2.65
C ASN A 451 -3.59 -27.39 -3.48
N THR A 452 -3.36 -27.71 -4.77
CA THR A 452 -4.40 -28.24 -5.66
C THR A 452 -4.95 -29.57 -5.15
N LEU A 453 -6.27 -29.79 -5.27
CA LEU A 453 -6.96 -31.06 -4.96
C LEU A 453 -6.94 -31.49 -3.48
N VAL A 454 -6.62 -30.58 -2.56
CA VAL A 454 -6.73 -30.83 -1.12
C VAL A 454 -8.13 -30.42 -0.66
N THR A 455 -9.02 -31.39 -0.45
CA THR A 455 -10.38 -31.16 0.07
C THR A 455 -10.44 -31.12 1.60
N SER A 456 -9.29 -31.32 2.26
CA SER A 456 -9.15 -31.35 3.72
C SER A 456 -8.90 -29.97 4.34
N PHE A 457 -8.83 -28.89 3.55
CA PHE A 457 -8.67 -27.52 4.06
C PHE A 457 -9.82 -27.11 5.01
N PHE A 458 -11.01 -27.68 4.80
CA PHE A 458 -12.20 -27.46 5.63
C PHE A 458 -12.47 -28.61 6.60
N ASN A 459 -11.46 -29.35 7.05
CA ASN A 459 -11.68 -30.29 8.13
C ASN A 459 -11.81 -29.58 9.51
N VAL A 460 -12.64 -28.53 9.57
CA VAL A 460 -13.28 -28.04 10.80
C VAL A 460 -14.12 -29.19 11.44
N TYR A 461 -14.40 -30.22 10.62
CA TYR A 461 -15.19 -31.40 10.95
C TYR A 461 -14.35 -32.67 11.13
N GLY A 462 -13.26 -32.57 11.89
CA GLY A 462 -12.53 -33.74 12.37
C GLY A 462 -13.47 -34.83 12.92
N THR A 463 -13.02 -36.08 12.93
CA THR A 463 -13.80 -37.25 13.38
C THR A 463 -14.57 -36.96 14.67
N GLY A 464 -15.90 -36.84 14.58
CA GLY A 464 -16.78 -36.55 15.72
C GLY A 464 -17.54 -35.22 15.66
N ASN A 465 -17.29 -34.34 14.68
CA ASN A 465 -18.14 -33.18 14.42
C ASN A 465 -19.44 -33.63 13.71
N ASN A 466 -20.52 -33.78 14.45
CA ASN A 466 -21.84 -34.04 13.85
C ASN A 466 -22.56 -32.70 13.73
N GLU A 467 -22.73 -32.22 12.50
CA GLU A 467 -23.61 -31.10 12.20
C GLU A 467 -24.99 -31.29 12.87
N PRO A 468 -25.62 -30.23 13.43
CA PRO A 468 -27.03 -30.26 13.75
C PRO A 468 -27.82 -30.80 12.55
N ALA A 469 -28.88 -31.57 12.78
CA ALA A 469 -29.69 -32.16 11.69
C ALA A 469 -30.29 -31.12 10.71
N ASP A 470 -30.23 -29.84 11.07
CA ASP A 470 -30.75 -28.70 10.35
C ASP A 470 -29.64 -27.76 9.81
N ALA A 471 -28.37 -28.06 10.07
CA ALA A 471 -27.24 -27.31 9.53
C ALA A 471 -27.01 -27.69 8.06
N ALA A 472 -26.60 -26.72 7.26
CA ALA A 472 -26.37 -26.93 5.84
C ALA A 472 -25.13 -27.82 5.65
N ASP A 473 -25.27 -28.95 4.96
CA ASP A 473 -24.13 -29.81 4.61
C ASP A 473 -23.06 -28.97 3.87
N GLN A 474 -21.81 -29.00 4.36
CA GLN A 474 -20.69 -28.45 3.60
C GLN A 474 -20.47 -29.25 2.31
N ILE A 475 -20.55 -28.57 1.17
CA ILE A 475 -20.35 -29.17 -0.15
C ILE A 475 -18.85 -29.19 -0.47
N LEU A 476 -18.11 -30.12 0.15
CA LEU A 476 -16.64 -30.28 -0.04
C LEU A 476 -16.28 -30.93 -1.39
N THR A 477 -17.19 -31.75 -1.89
CA THR A 477 -17.23 -32.25 -3.26
C THR A 477 -18.69 -32.46 -3.63
N GLY A 478 -19.16 -31.79 -4.69
CA GLY A 478 -20.57 -31.75 -5.05
C GLY A 478 -20.90 -30.42 -5.71
N SER A 479 -22.13 -30.29 -6.19
CA SER A 479 -22.52 -29.10 -6.96
C SER A 479 -22.98 -27.95 -6.10
N TYR A 480 -22.34 -26.82 -6.33
CA TYR A 480 -22.65 -25.50 -5.81
C TYR A 480 -23.38 -24.69 -6.89
N ASN A 481 -24.19 -23.72 -6.49
CA ASN A 481 -24.70 -22.72 -7.42
C ASN A 481 -23.65 -21.60 -7.47
N LEU A 482 -22.92 -21.49 -8.58
CA LEU A 482 -21.95 -20.43 -8.78
C LEU A 482 -22.66 -19.22 -9.39
N GLU A 483 -22.58 -18.10 -8.70
CA GLU A 483 -22.99 -16.81 -9.23
C GLU A 483 -21.74 -16.00 -9.53
N ILE A 484 -21.58 -15.61 -10.80
CA ILE A 484 -20.50 -14.72 -11.24
C ILE A 484 -21.17 -13.42 -11.62
N ARG A 485 -20.88 -12.36 -10.85
CA ARG A 485 -21.26 -10.98 -11.14
C ARG A 485 -20.01 -10.12 -11.15
N ARG A 486 -20.11 -8.95 -11.79
CA ARG A 486 -19.11 -7.90 -11.66
C ARG A 486 -19.19 -7.34 -10.23
N ALA A 487 -18.09 -7.45 -9.48
CA ALA A 487 -17.93 -6.77 -8.20
C ALA A 487 -17.65 -5.28 -8.42
N THR A 488 -17.70 -4.47 -7.36
CA THR A 488 -17.16 -3.10 -7.41
C THR A 488 -15.70 -3.14 -7.84
N GLU A 489 -15.31 -2.36 -8.85
CA GLU A 489 -13.93 -2.34 -9.34
C GLU A 489 -13.03 -1.61 -8.35
N TYR A 490 -12.27 -2.36 -7.56
CA TYR A 490 -11.25 -1.83 -6.65
C TYR A 490 -9.83 -2.13 -7.14
N ALA A 491 -9.68 -3.02 -8.13
CA ALA A 491 -8.39 -3.42 -8.68
C ALA A 491 -8.52 -3.94 -10.11
N VAL A 492 -7.43 -3.89 -10.85
CA VAL A 492 -7.39 -4.14 -12.30
C VAL A 492 -6.12 -4.88 -12.68
N LEU A 493 -6.22 -5.78 -13.66
CA LEU A 493 -5.04 -6.47 -14.17
C LEU A 493 -4.10 -5.46 -14.82
N VAL A 494 -2.84 -5.43 -14.38
CA VAL A 494 -1.76 -4.58 -14.92
C VAL A 494 -1.54 -4.85 -16.41
N SER A 495 -1.90 -6.06 -16.88
CA SER A 495 -1.93 -6.41 -18.29
C SER A 495 -2.88 -7.60 -18.53
N PRO A 496 -3.52 -7.72 -19.71
CA PRO A 496 -4.37 -8.87 -20.06
C PRO A 496 -3.66 -10.23 -20.04
N THR A 497 -2.32 -10.24 -20.08
CA THR A 497 -1.51 -11.46 -20.09
C THR A 497 -0.74 -11.70 -18.79
N ASP A 498 -0.73 -10.72 -17.90
CA ASP A 498 0.07 -10.76 -16.68
C ASP A 498 -0.86 -10.93 -15.48
N PRO A 499 -0.68 -11.94 -14.61
CA PRO A 499 -1.54 -12.14 -13.45
C PRO A 499 -1.49 -11.01 -12.41
N PHE A 500 -0.65 -9.99 -12.61
CA PHE A 500 -0.54 -8.86 -11.70
C PHE A 500 -1.81 -8.02 -11.70
N ILE A 501 -2.30 -7.72 -10.51
CA ILE A 501 -3.43 -6.84 -10.25
C ILE A 501 -2.91 -5.56 -9.57
N ALA A 502 -3.35 -4.38 -9.99
CA ALA A 502 -3.08 -3.11 -9.31
C ALA A 502 -4.36 -2.62 -8.63
N ILE A 503 -4.28 -2.24 -7.36
CA ILE A 503 -5.41 -1.70 -6.60
C ILE A 503 -5.63 -0.25 -7.02
N ALA A 504 -6.79 0.03 -7.63
CA ALA A 504 -7.15 1.34 -8.19
C ALA A 504 -7.79 2.26 -7.14
N THR A 505 -8.40 1.71 -6.10
CA THR A 505 -9.06 2.48 -5.04
C THR A 505 -9.01 1.71 -3.72
N LEU A 506 -8.49 2.34 -2.66
CA LEU A 506 -8.63 1.84 -1.29
C LEU A 506 -9.86 2.49 -0.66
N PHE A 507 -10.76 1.67 -0.11
CA PHE A 507 -11.88 2.12 0.71
C PHE A 507 -11.57 1.84 2.17
N ASP A 508 -11.95 2.78 3.06
CA ASP A 508 -11.99 2.49 4.48
C ASP A 508 -13.08 1.42 4.74
N THR A 509 -12.87 0.55 5.71
CA THR A 509 -13.91 -0.42 6.13
C THR A 509 -15.20 0.30 6.55
N ASN A 510 -15.10 1.52 7.08
CA ASN A 510 -16.24 2.34 7.47
C ASN A 510 -16.90 3.07 6.30
N ASP A 511 -16.29 3.08 5.11
CA ASP A 511 -16.92 3.57 3.90
C ASP A 511 -18.05 2.62 3.53
N ARG A 512 -19.27 2.99 3.91
CA ARG A 512 -20.48 2.24 3.58
C ARG A 512 -20.73 2.37 2.09
N LEU A 513 -20.45 1.29 1.36
CA LEU A 513 -20.83 1.13 -0.06
C LEU A 513 -22.34 0.89 -0.26
N VAL A 514 -23.18 1.25 0.73
CA VAL A 514 -24.65 1.14 0.68
C VAL A 514 -25.32 2.37 1.31
N GLU A 515 -26.20 2.97 0.49
CA GLU A 515 -27.18 4.04 0.74
C GLU A 515 -26.84 5.12 1.78
N GLU A 516 -25.92 6.00 1.38
CA GLU A 516 -26.22 7.43 1.15
C GLU A 516 -25.73 7.68 -0.31
N ASP A 517 -26.53 8.29 -1.19
CA ASP A 517 -26.19 8.62 -2.61
C ASP A 517 -26.43 7.62 -3.76
N GLY A 518 -27.22 6.55 -3.58
CA GLY A 518 -27.90 5.89 -4.72
C GLY A 518 -27.03 5.03 -5.66
N LEU A 519 -25.80 4.67 -5.27
CA LEU A 519 -25.03 3.60 -5.90
C LEU A 519 -25.41 2.24 -5.28
N LEU A 520 -25.81 1.30 -6.13
CA LEU A 520 -26.17 -0.08 -5.75
C LEU A 520 -24.90 -0.91 -5.56
N GLY A 521 -24.36 -0.95 -4.33
CA GLY A 521 -23.44 -2.02 -3.92
C GLY A 521 -24.14 -3.38 -3.85
N ASP A 522 -23.36 -4.46 -3.91
CA ASP A 522 -23.84 -5.85 -3.98
C ASP A 522 -24.62 -6.24 -2.71
N ASP A 523 -25.94 -6.14 -2.77
CA ASP A 523 -26.81 -6.70 -1.73
C ASP A 523 -26.95 -8.22 -1.98
N ASN A 524 -26.58 -9.01 -0.97
CA ASN A 524 -26.61 -10.46 -1.05
C ASN A 524 -28.07 -10.95 -0.89
N PHE A 525 -28.87 -10.82 -1.95
CA PHE A 525 -30.26 -11.26 -1.92
C PHE A 525 -30.37 -12.77 -1.70
N ARG A 526 -31.10 -13.15 -0.65
CA ARG A 526 -31.52 -14.54 -0.41
C ARG A 526 -32.34 -15.05 -1.61
N ARG A 527 -31.87 -16.12 -2.27
CA ARG A 527 -32.58 -16.79 -3.38
C ARG A 527 -33.01 -18.20 -3.03
N GLU A 528 -34.10 -18.62 -3.65
CA GLU A 528 -34.59 -19.99 -3.61
C GLU A 528 -33.78 -20.85 -4.62
N GLN A 529 -33.41 -22.06 -4.19
CA GLN A 529 -32.53 -23.02 -4.87
C GLN A 529 -32.98 -23.36 -6.32
N GLY A 530 -32.06 -23.34 -7.31
CA GLY A 530 -32.24 -24.01 -8.62
C GLY A 530 -32.15 -23.19 -9.92
N MET A 531 -31.57 -21.98 -9.93
CA MET A 531 -31.39 -21.16 -11.14
C MET A 531 -29.93 -20.72 -11.30
N VAL A 532 -29.37 -20.91 -12.51
CA VAL A 532 -28.04 -20.39 -12.91
C VAL A 532 -28.24 -19.12 -13.73
N LEU A 533 -27.62 -18.04 -13.30
CA LEU A 533 -27.64 -16.73 -13.95
C LEU A 533 -26.21 -16.32 -14.33
N ILE A 534 -25.97 -16.05 -15.61
CA ILE A 534 -24.73 -15.48 -16.13
C ILE A 534 -25.10 -14.13 -16.74
N GLU A 535 -24.77 -13.05 -16.03
CA GLU A 535 -25.19 -11.70 -16.38
C GLU A 535 -24.03 -10.70 -16.41
N GLY A 536 -23.98 -9.84 -17.42
CA GLY A 536 -23.08 -8.68 -17.44
C GLY A 536 -21.59 -9.01 -17.59
N ASN A 537 -21.24 -10.18 -18.14
CA ASN A 537 -19.85 -10.61 -18.25
C ASN A 537 -19.24 -10.20 -19.59
N GLN A 538 -17.93 -9.92 -19.59
CA GLN A 538 -17.12 -9.78 -20.79
C GLN A 538 -16.22 -11.02 -20.96
N ILE A 539 -16.41 -11.78 -22.03
CA ILE A 539 -15.71 -13.04 -22.29
C ILE A 539 -14.93 -12.91 -23.60
N LEU A 540 -13.60 -12.91 -23.50
CA LEU A 540 -12.71 -12.63 -24.62
C LEU A 540 -11.89 -13.89 -24.99
N SER A 541 -11.56 -14.06 -26.27
CA SER A 541 -10.53 -14.98 -26.79
C SER A 541 -10.64 -16.44 -26.30
N SER A 542 -11.87 -16.93 -26.15
CA SER A 542 -12.16 -18.24 -25.58
C SER A 542 -12.25 -19.33 -26.65
N ARG A 543 -12.23 -20.62 -26.28
CA ARG A 543 -12.59 -21.68 -27.23
C ARG A 543 -14.09 -21.65 -27.53
N ASN A 544 -14.88 -21.77 -26.48
CA ASN A 544 -16.30 -21.46 -26.46
C ASN A 544 -16.50 -20.34 -25.42
N GLY A 545 -17.41 -19.40 -25.66
CA GLY A 545 -17.71 -18.36 -24.67
C GLY A 545 -18.49 -18.92 -23.48
N ILE A 546 -19.76 -19.28 -23.69
CA ILE A 546 -20.61 -19.92 -22.67
C ILE A 546 -21.06 -21.28 -23.18
N VAL A 547 -20.92 -22.32 -22.35
CA VAL A 547 -21.39 -23.68 -22.67
C VAL A 547 -22.47 -24.08 -21.67
N VAL A 548 -23.63 -24.47 -22.18
CA VAL A 548 -24.75 -25.02 -21.40
C VAL A 548 -25.06 -26.42 -21.89
N GLU A 549 -24.63 -27.42 -21.12
CA GLU A 549 -24.82 -28.83 -21.45
C GLU A 549 -25.74 -29.54 -20.44
N THR A 550 -26.63 -30.39 -20.92
CA THR A 550 -27.33 -31.34 -20.05
C THR A 550 -26.51 -32.61 -19.89
N VAL A 551 -26.22 -33.00 -18.66
CA VAL A 551 -25.48 -34.23 -18.35
C VAL A 551 -26.38 -35.47 -18.25
N ARG A 552 -25.84 -36.63 -18.65
CA ARG A 552 -26.53 -37.93 -18.70
C ARG A 552 -26.69 -38.56 -17.30
N GLY A 553 -27.83 -39.20 -17.05
CA GLY A 553 -28.22 -39.79 -15.75
C GLY A 553 -27.58 -41.15 -15.40
N ASP A 554 -27.03 -41.85 -16.38
CA ASP A 554 -26.64 -43.26 -16.28
C ASP A 554 -25.16 -43.54 -16.64
N VAL A 555 -24.34 -42.50 -16.87
CA VAL A 555 -22.88 -42.65 -16.93
C VAL A 555 -22.32 -42.45 -15.53
N PHE A 556 -21.58 -43.45 -15.07
CA PHE A 556 -20.86 -43.47 -13.79
C PHE A 556 -19.64 -42.51 -13.79
N GLU A 557 -19.68 -41.43 -14.56
CA GLU A 557 -18.65 -40.38 -14.60
C GLU A 557 -19.27 -39.07 -14.12
N GLY A 558 -19.07 -38.77 -12.83
CA GLY A 558 -19.32 -37.46 -12.27
C GLY A 558 -20.61 -37.37 -11.45
N TRP A 559 -20.44 -37.03 -10.18
CA TRP A 559 -21.47 -36.74 -9.18
C TRP A 559 -22.25 -35.44 -9.47
N PHE A 560 -22.74 -35.25 -10.69
CA PHE A 560 -23.55 -34.08 -11.05
C PHE A 560 -24.99 -34.25 -10.54
N PRO A 561 -25.63 -33.23 -9.92
CA PRO A 561 -27.06 -33.24 -9.66
C PRO A 561 -27.79 -33.23 -11.00
N HIS A 562 -28.55 -34.28 -11.24
CA HIS A 562 -29.50 -34.26 -12.34
C HIS A 562 -30.62 -33.27 -11.98
N GLN A 563 -31.03 -32.47 -12.96
CA GLN A 563 -32.32 -31.80 -12.85
C GLN A 563 -33.38 -32.90 -12.62
N GLY A 564 -34.03 -32.89 -11.44
CA GLY A 564 -34.97 -33.94 -11.06
C GLY A 564 -36.05 -34.14 -12.13
N GLY A 565 -36.45 -35.38 -12.36
CA GLY A 565 -37.47 -35.71 -13.35
C GLY A 565 -38.74 -34.88 -13.12
N THR A 566 -39.38 -34.42 -14.20
CA THR A 566 -40.58 -33.57 -14.10
C THR A 566 -41.67 -34.26 -13.28
N ARG A 567 -42.14 -33.60 -12.21
CA ARG A 567 -43.21 -34.12 -11.36
C ARG A 567 -44.50 -34.26 -12.17
N ALA A 568 -45.11 -35.45 -12.16
CA ALA A 568 -46.40 -35.68 -12.83
C ALA A 568 -47.52 -34.96 -12.06
N LEU A 569 -48.14 -33.97 -12.69
CA LEU A 569 -49.24 -33.16 -12.17
C LEU A 569 -50.53 -33.43 -12.98
N PRO A 570 -51.71 -32.94 -12.54
CA PRO A 570 -52.97 -33.11 -13.28
C PRO A 570 -52.92 -32.62 -14.73
N ASN A 571 -52.11 -31.59 -15.02
CA ASN A 571 -51.65 -31.26 -16.36
C ASN A 571 -50.27 -31.90 -16.59
N LEU A 572 -50.17 -32.79 -17.57
CA LEU A 572 -48.95 -33.54 -17.85
C LEU A 572 -47.93 -32.64 -18.59
N ASN A 573 -46.70 -32.56 -18.08
CA ASN A 573 -45.58 -31.92 -18.78
C ASN A 573 -45.08 -32.82 -19.93
N THR A 574 -45.87 -32.96 -20.99
CA THR A 574 -45.59 -33.85 -22.13
C THR A 574 -44.37 -33.45 -22.94
N GLN A 575 -43.86 -32.23 -22.76
CA GLN A 575 -42.66 -31.71 -23.40
C GLN A 575 -41.42 -31.79 -22.49
N GLN A 576 -41.55 -32.33 -21.27
CA GLN A 576 -40.45 -32.47 -20.31
C GLN A 576 -39.76 -31.14 -19.96
N LEU A 577 -40.43 -29.99 -20.13
CA LEU A 577 -39.81 -28.66 -19.95
C LEU A 577 -39.46 -28.37 -18.49
N ALA A 578 -38.26 -27.85 -18.25
CA ALA A 578 -37.79 -27.43 -16.92
C ALA A 578 -37.09 -26.06 -16.99
N PRO A 579 -36.99 -25.30 -15.87
CA PRO A 579 -36.17 -24.10 -15.84
C PRO A 579 -34.70 -24.44 -16.16
N GLY A 580 -34.06 -23.63 -17.00
CA GLY A 580 -32.63 -23.74 -17.35
C GLY A 580 -31.86 -22.48 -16.98
N ALA A 581 -30.64 -22.34 -17.51
CA ALA A 581 -29.79 -21.17 -17.31
C ALA A 581 -30.38 -19.90 -17.95
N VAL A 582 -30.07 -18.74 -17.37
CA VAL A 582 -30.33 -17.42 -17.95
C VAL A 582 -28.99 -16.76 -18.27
N LEU A 583 -28.78 -16.46 -19.54
CA LEU A 583 -27.60 -15.80 -20.09
C LEU A 583 -28.03 -14.43 -20.57
N GLN A 584 -27.67 -13.36 -19.85
CA GLN A 584 -28.11 -12.02 -20.19
C GLN A 584 -27.00 -10.97 -20.18
N ASN A 585 -27.06 -9.96 -21.04
CA ASN A 585 -26.09 -8.85 -21.04
C ASN A 585 -24.61 -9.26 -21.13
N ASN A 586 -24.27 -10.41 -21.71
CA ASN A 586 -22.87 -10.82 -21.84
C ASN A 586 -22.29 -10.34 -23.17
N LEU A 587 -21.11 -9.75 -23.13
CA LEU A 587 -20.28 -9.42 -24.28
C LEU A 587 -19.28 -10.57 -24.50
N ILE A 588 -19.37 -11.25 -25.63
CA ILE A 588 -18.55 -12.43 -25.96
C ILE A 588 -17.80 -12.16 -27.26
N VAL A 589 -16.47 -12.14 -27.21
CA VAL A 589 -15.64 -11.67 -28.31
C VAL A 589 -14.57 -12.71 -28.66
N ASN A 590 -14.41 -12.98 -29.96
CA ASN A 590 -13.38 -13.82 -30.56
C ASN A 590 -13.33 -15.25 -30.00
N SER A 591 -14.49 -15.90 -29.84
CA SER A 591 -14.53 -17.32 -29.51
C SER A 591 -14.09 -18.17 -30.71
N THR A 592 -13.11 -19.07 -30.55
CA THR A 592 -12.58 -19.84 -31.70
C THR A 592 -13.56 -20.88 -32.26
N PHE A 593 -14.57 -21.30 -31.49
CA PHE A 593 -15.64 -22.19 -31.92
C PHE A 593 -17.01 -21.54 -31.76
N ALA A 594 -17.68 -21.63 -30.61
CA ALA A 594 -19.02 -21.06 -30.40
C ALA A 594 -19.02 -19.92 -29.37
N GLY A 595 -19.70 -18.82 -29.64
CA GLY A 595 -19.95 -17.78 -28.63
C GLY A 595 -20.80 -18.31 -27.48
N ILE A 596 -21.95 -18.90 -27.80
CA ILE A 596 -22.79 -19.64 -26.85
C ILE A 596 -23.12 -21.00 -27.45
N ASP A 597 -22.82 -22.09 -26.73
CA ASP A 597 -23.15 -23.45 -27.11
C ASP A 597 -24.16 -24.06 -26.13
N ILE A 598 -25.32 -24.49 -26.63
CA ILE A 598 -26.41 -25.05 -25.83
C ILE A 598 -26.73 -26.44 -26.34
N THR A 599 -26.30 -27.45 -25.60
CA THR A 599 -26.35 -28.85 -26.04
C THR A 599 -27.12 -29.73 -25.05
N GLY A 600 -28.09 -30.48 -25.58
CA GLY A 600 -28.84 -31.49 -24.83
C GLY A 600 -28.38 -32.91 -25.13
N ASP A 601 -28.59 -33.83 -24.19
CA ASP A 601 -28.28 -35.26 -24.37
C ASP A 601 -29.42 -35.99 -25.11
N ILE A 602 -29.08 -36.75 -26.16
CA ILE A 602 -30.04 -37.48 -27.01
C ILE A 602 -30.30 -38.93 -26.60
N ILE A 603 -29.52 -39.48 -25.68
CA ILE A 603 -29.49 -40.90 -25.32
C ILE A 603 -30.36 -41.18 -24.07
N SER A 604 -30.64 -40.15 -23.25
CA SER A 604 -31.56 -40.20 -22.11
C SER A 604 -32.93 -39.57 -22.42
N PRO A 605 -33.88 -40.31 -23.04
CA PRO A 605 -35.22 -39.82 -23.38
C PRO A 605 -36.13 -39.54 -22.17
N GLU A 606 -35.65 -39.81 -20.95
CA GLU A 606 -36.34 -39.55 -19.68
C GLU A 606 -35.89 -38.23 -19.01
N SER A 607 -34.78 -37.62 -19.46
CA SER A 607 -34.28 -36.34 -18.94
C SER A 607 -35.20 -35.14 -19.24
N VAL A 608 -35.11 -34.09 -18.43
CA VAL A 608 -35.84 -32.84 -18.68
C VAL A 608 -35.22 -32.05 -19.84
N ILE A 609 -36.03 -31.21 -20.49
CA ILE A 609 -35.62 -30.31 -21.57
C ILE A 609 -35.52 -28.90 -20.97
N PRO A 610 -34.30 -28.36 -20.73
CA PRO A 610 -34.16 -27.07 -20.09
C PRO A 610 -34.59 -25.93 -21.02
N ILE A 611 -35.29 -24.95 -20.44
CA ILE A 611 -35.57 -23.66 -21.06
C ILE A 611 -34.42 -22.72 -20.71
N VAL A 612 -33.44 -22.63 -21.60
CA VAL A 612 -32.34 -21.66 -21.48
C VAL A 612 -32.81 -20.31 -22.04
N LYS A 613 -32.62 -19.22 -21.30
CA LYS A 613 -32.92 -17.86 -21.78
C LYS A 613 -31.62 -17.20 -22.22
N VAL A 614 -31.55 -16.73 -23.45
CA VAL A 614 -30.39 -16.01 -24.02
C VAL A 614 -30.88 -14.65 -24.46
N VAL A 615 -30.64 -13.64 -23.64
CA VAL A 615 -31.29 -12.33 -23.73
C VAL A 615 -30.24 -11.22 -23.81
N ASN A 616 -30.30 -10.33 -24.81
CA ASN A 616 -29.46 -9.13 -24.81
C ASN A 616 -27.94 -9.43 -24.70
N ASN A 617 -27.42 -10.46 -25.36
CA ASN A 617 -25.97 -10.71 -25.42
C ASN A 617 -25.39 -10.13 -26.71
N THR A 618 -24.13 -9.72 -26.70
CA THR A 618 -23.38 -9.31 -27.89
C THR A 618 -22.30 -10.35 -28.17
N ILE A 619 -22.31 -10.96 -29.34
CA ILE A 619 -21.35 -11.97 -29.76
C ILE A 619 -20.63 -11.48 -31.01
N TYR A 620 -19.31 -11.35 -30.94
CA TYR A 620 -18.49 -10.82 -32.01
C TYR A 620 -17.34 -11.77 -32.35
N GLY A 621 -17.26 -12.24 -33.59
CA GLY A 621 -16.18 -13.13 -34.04
C GLY A 621 -16.38 -14.60 -33.64
N GLY A 622 -15.87 -15.52 -34.46
CA GLY A 622 -15.86 -16.96 -34.20
C GLY A 622 -16.49 -17.82 -35.29
N LEU A 623 -16.51 -19.15 -35.10
CA LEU A 623 -17.12 -20.06 -36.06
C LEU A 623 -18.65 -20.04 -35.96
N GLU A 624 -19.19 -20.11 -34.75
CA GLU A 624 -20.63 -20.08 -34.50
C GLU A 624 -20.94 -19.00 -33.46
N GLY A 625 -21.97 -18.18 -33.70
CA GLY A 625 -22.44 -17.19 -32.73
C GLY A 625 -23.16 -17.90 -31.60
N ILE A 626 -24.33 -18.46 -31.91
CA ILE A 626 -25.10 -19.31 -30.99
C ILE A 626 -25.35 -20.66 -31.63
N ASN A 627 -24.86 -21.72 -31.00
CA ASN A 627 -25.14 -23.10 -31.37
C ASN A 627 -26.17 -23.72 -30.43
N VAL A 628 -27.15 -24.41 -31.00
CA VAL A 628 -28.16 -25.15 -30.25
C VAL A 628 -28.24 -26.57 -30.79
N PHE A 629 -27.81 -27.54 -29.99
CA PHE A 629 -27.71 -28.93 -30.40
C PHE A 629 -28.53 -29.88 -29.52
N THR A 630 -29.70 -30.27 -30.04
CA THR A 630 -30.58 -31.36 -29.60
C THR A 630 -31.17 -31.24 -28.18
N ARG A 631 -32.39 -31.75 -27.98
CA ARG A 631 -33.05 -31.92 -26.66
C ARG A 631 -33.00 -30.74 -25.65
N VAL A 632 -32.89 -29.51 -26.13
CA VAL A 632 -33.00 -28.24 -25.37
C VAL A 632 -34.08 -27.33 -25.97
N SER A 633 -34.64 -26.41 -25.19
CA SER A 633 -35.69 -25.47 -25.65
C SER A 633 -35.34 -24.01 -25.35
N PRO A 634 -34.29 -23.45 -26.00
CA PRO A 634 -33.86 -22.10 -25.68
C PRO A 634 -34.84 -21.04 -26.17
N THR A 635 -34.83 -19.89 -25.48
CA THR A 635 -35.47 -18.64 -25.92
C THR A 635 -34.37 -17.62 -26.16
N ILE A 636 -34.13 -17.28 -27.43
CA ILE A 636 -33.02 -16.44 -27.89
C ILE A 636 -33.59 -15.13 -28.42
N VAL A 637 -33.40 -14.04 -27.66
CA VAL A 637 -34.03 -12.75 -27.94
C VAL A 637 -33.08 -11.57 -27.72
N ASN A 638 -33.20 -10.53 -28.55
CA ASN A 638 -32.46 -9.27 -28.42
C ASN A 638 -30.93 -9.36 -28.48
N ASN A 639 -30.36 -10.43 -29.04
CA ASN A 639 -28.90 -10.57 -29.12
C ASN A 639 -28.34 -9.89 -30.38
N ILE A 640 -27.09 -9.42 -30.31
CA ILE A 640 -26.29 -9.03 -31.49
C ILE A 640 -25.31 -10.16 -31.80
N ILE A 641 -25.26 -10.62 -33.05
CA ILE A 641 -24.30 -11.61 -33.53
C ILE A 641 -23.60 -11.06 -34.76
N ALA A 642 -22.31 -10.74 -34.64
CA ALA A 642 -21.55 -10.09 -35.68
C ALA A 642 -20.23 -10.80 -36.01
N ASN A 643 -19.82 -10.73 -37.28
CA ASN A 643 -18.53 -11.24 -37.77
C ASN A 643 -18.23 -12.72 -37.45
N THR A 644 -19.26 -13.57 -37.38
CA THR A 644 -19.09 -15.03 -37.21
C THR A 644 -19.19 -15.77 -38.55
N VAL A 645 -18.73 -17.02 -38.60
CA VAL A 645 -18.99 -17.86 -39.80
C VAL A 645 -20.47 -18.26 -39.88
N SER A 646 -21.07 -18.66 -38.76
CA SER A 646 -22.49 -18.99 -38.64
C SER A 646 -23.13 -18.18 -37.51
N GLY A 647 -24.24 -17.49 -37.76
CA GLY A 647 -24.93 -16.65 -36.79
C GLY A 647 -25.60 -17.48 -35.68
N ILE A 648 -26.80 -17.99 -35.94
CA ILE A 648 -27.52 -18.90 -35.03
C ILE A 648 -27.77 -20.23 -35.72
N SER A 649 -27.20 -21.32 -35.18
CA SER A 649 -27.45 -22.69 -35.63
C SER A 649 -28.40 -23.38 -34.66
N VAL A 650 -29.52 -23.93 -35.18
CA VAL A 650 -30.50 -24.66 -34.35
C VAL A 650 -30.77 -26.04 -34.95
N LEU A 651 -30.40 -27.08 -34.21
CA LEU A 651 -30.75 -28.46 -34.49
C LEU A 651 -31.44 -29.10 -33.28
N THR A 652 -32.75 -28.96 -33.17
CA THR A 652 -33.53 -29.51 -32.04
C THR A 652 -34.20 -30.84 -32.40
N THR A 653 -33.45 -31.95 -32.35
CA THR A 653 -34.03 -33.31 -32.39
C THR A 653 -34.38 -33.78 -30.97
N GLY A 654 -35.35 -34.69 -30.81
CA GLY A 654 -35.66 -35.30 -29.50
C GLY A 654 -36.66 -34.55 -28.59
N GLY A 655 -37.53 -33.69 -29.15
CA GLY A 655 -38.69 -33.09 -28.44
C GLY A 655 -38.53 -31.64 -27.97
N GLY A 656 -37.34 -31.03 -28.12
CA GLY A 656 -37.09 -29.62 -27.80
C GLY A 656 -37.59 -28.63 -28.87
N SER A 657 -37.77 -27.37 -28.50
CA SER A 657 -38.20 -26.29 -29.39
C SER A 657 -37.55 -24.95 -29.04
N ALA A 658 -36.83 -24.36 -29.99
CA ALA A 658 -36.26 -23.03 -29.86
C ALA A 658 -37.30 -21.94 -30.22
N VAL A 659 -37.25 -20.80 -29.52
CA VAL A 659 -37.87 -19.54 -29.96
C VAL A 659 -36.74 -18.56 -30.20
N VAL A 660 -36.72 -17.97 -31.40
CA VAL A 660 -35.74 -16.99 -31.84
C VAL A 660 -36.51 -15.76 -32.30
N ASP A 661 -36.26 -14.60 -31.70
CA ASP A 661 -36.98 -13.36 -32.01
C ASP A 661 -36.07 -12.14 -31.78
N ALA A 662 -36.27 -11.05 -32.52
CA ALA A 662 -35.60 -9.77 -32.31
C ALA A 662 -34.06 -9.81 -32.18
N ASN A 663 -33.35 -10.70 -32.88
CA ASN A 663 -31.88 -10.70 -32.91
C ASN A 663 -31.34 -9.86 -34.08
N LEU A 664 -30.14 -9.31 -33.93
CA LEU A 664 -29.45 -8.51 -34.95
C LEU A 664 -28.21 -9.25 -35.47
N PHE A 665 -27.98 -9.16 -36.77
CA PHE A 665 -26.89 -9.80 -37.48
C PHE A 665 -26.10 -8.79 -38.32
N GLN A 666 -24.77 -8.94 -38.39
CA GLN A 666 -23.91 -8.17 -39.30
C GLN A 666 -22.63 -8.94 -39.64
N GLY A 667 -22.15 -8.90 -40.89
CA GLY A 667 -20.83 -9.46 -41.24
C GLY A 667 -20.67 -10.97 -41.06
N ASN A 668 -21.75 -11.71 -40.83
CA ASN A 668 -21.67 -13.16 -40.71
C ASN A 668 -21.63 -13.82 -42.10
N LEU A 669 -20.86 -14.91 -42.27
CA LEU A 669 -20.87 -15.63 -43.55
C LEU A 669 -22.24 -16.26 -43.83
N VAL A 670 -22.93 -16.77 -42.80
CA VAL A 670 -24.31 -17.27 -42.86
C VAL A 670 -25.05 -16.95 -41.55
N ASN A 671 -26.16 -16.20 -41.59
CA ASN A 671 -26.91 -15.85 -40.35
C ASN A 671 -27.63 -17.04 -39.68
N GLY A 672 -27.95 -18.10 -40.43
CA GLY A 672 -28.64 -19.28 -39.90
C GLY A 672 -30.12 -19.02 -39.55
N THR A 673 -30.55 -19.44 -38.36
CA THR A 673 -31.93 -19.30 -37.86
C THR A 673 -32.16 -17.90 -37.31
N MET A 674 -32.71 -16.99 -38.12
CA MET A 674 -32.93 -15.59 -37.73
C MET A 674 -34.19 -15.35 -36.90
N GLY A 675 -35.18 -16.25 -36.97
CA GLY A 675 -36.44 -16.10 -36.23
C GLY A 675 -37.37 -15.02 -36.81
N THR A 676 -38.08 -14.31 -35.93
CA THR A 676 -38.93 -13.14 -36.28
C THR A 676 -38.29 -11.82 -35.84
N ASN A 677 -38.78 -10.69 -36.35
CA ASN A 677 -38.32 -9.33 -35.99
C ASN A 677 -36.79 -9.11 -36.05
N TRP A 678 -36.09 -9.90 -36.86
CA TRP A 678 -34.65 -9.82 -37.02
C TRP A 678 -34.24 -8.53 -37.73
N ILE A 679 -33.01 -8.09 -37.47
CA ILE A 679 -32.33 -7.02 -38.20
C ILE A 679 -31.07 -7.63 -38.82
N ASP A 680 -30.88 -7.45 -40.12
CA ASP A 680 -29.68 -7.87 -40.84
C ASP A 680 -29.03 -6.61 -41.42
N LEU A 681 -27.94 -6.17 -40.80
CA LEU A 681 -27.20 -4.98 -41.19
C LEU A 681 -26.25 -5.30 -42.33
N LEU A 682 -26.11 -4.35 -43.25
CA LEU A 682 -25.02 -4.42 -44.23
C LEU A 682 -23.69 -4.18 -43.52
N ASP A 683 -22.60 -4.76 -44.04
CA ASP A 683 -21.24 -4.56 -43.50
C ASP A 683 -20.79 -3.09 -43.56
N THR A 684 -21.46 -2.26 -44.36
CA THR A 684 -21.21 -0.82 -44.48
C THR A 684 -22.03 0.05 -43.51
N GLU A 685 -23.01 -0.53 -42.81
CA GLU A 685 -23.82 0.18 -41.82
C GLU A 685 -23.10 0.19 -40.46
N ALA A 686 -23.19 1.29 -39.72
CA ALA A 686 -22.57 1.39 -38.41
C ALA A 686 -23.28 0.49 -37.40
N LEU A 687 -22.50 -0.21 -36.57
CA LEU A 687 -23.00 -1.04 -35.47
C LEU A 687 -22.32 -0.66 -34.15
N PHE A 688 -20.99 -0.68 -34.14
CA PHE A 688 -20.15 -0.33 -32.98
C PHE A 688 -19.25 0.87 -33.29
N VAL A 689 -18.87 1.63 -32.25
CA VAL A 689 -17.96 2.79 -32.36
C VAL A 689 -16.61 2.36 -32.97
N ASP A 690 -15.93 1.38 -32.37
CA ASP A 690 -14.72 0.78 -32.94
C ASP A 690 -14.51 -0.66 -32.45
N ALA A 691 -15.21 -1.61 -33.07
CA ALA A 691 -15.06 -3.02 -32.73
C ALA A 691 -13.67 -3.59 -33.05
N ALA A 692 -12.88 -2.96 -33.93
CA ALA A 692 -11.53 -3.42 -34.24
C ALA A 692 -10.54 -3.08 -33.11
N ALA A 693 -10.74 -1.94 -32.44
CA ALA A 693 -10.03 -1.56 -31.22
C ALA A 693 -10.61 -2.20 -29.94
N GLY A 694 -11.71 -2.94 -30.05
CA GLY A 694 -12.38 -3.59 -28.90
C GLY A 694 -13.44 -2.72 -28.21
N ASN A 695 -13.81 -1.59 -28.82
CA ASN A 695 -14.90 -0.73 -28.36
C ASN A 695 -16.25 -1.18 -28.98
N PHE A 696 -17.02 -1.92 -28.21
CA PHE A 696 -18.33 -2.48 -28.59
C PHE A 696 -19.52 -1.59 -28.18
N TYR A 697 -19.27 -0.34 -27.80
CA TYR A 697 -20.36 0.61 -27.62
C TYR A 697 -21.09 0.85 -28.94
N LEU A 698 -22.41 1.03 -28.89
CA LEU A 698 -23.22 1.16 -30.09
C LEU A 698 -22.91 2.50 -30.79
N ALA A 699 -22.57 2.43 -32.07
CA ALA A 699 -22.34 3.63 -32.87
C ALA A 699 -23.62 4.44 -33.03
N ASP A 700 -23.47 5.76 -33.14
CA ASP A 700 -24.58 6.65 -33.47
C ASP A 700 -25.31 6.19 -34.76
N ASN A 701 -26.64 6.27 -34.75
CA ASN A 701 -27.54 5.77 -35.80
C ASN A 701 -27.48 4.26 -36.09
N SER A 702 -26.85 3.46 -35.22
CA SER A 702 -26.96 1.99 -35.30
C SER A 702 -28.42 1.56 -35.19
N LYS A 703 -28.87 0.66 -36.07
CA LYS A 703 -30.24 0.11 -35.98
C LYS A 703 -30.42 -0.87 -34.81
N ALA A 704 -29.36 -1.12 -34.03
CA ALA A 704 -29.47 -1.83 -32.77
C ALA A 704 -30.18 -0.98 -31.70
N ILE A 705 -30.11 0.34 -31.83
CA ILE A 705 -30.67 1.31 -30.88
C ILE A 705 -32.20 1.25 -30.91
N ASP A 706 -32.84 1.32 -29.74
CA ASP A 706 -34.30 1.38 -29.56
C ASP A 706 -35.06 0.29 -30.32
N SER A 707 -34.50 -0.93 -30.33
CA SER A 707 -34.96 -2.01 -31.21
C SER A 707 -35.22 -3.34 -30.50
N SER A 708 -35.03 -3.42 -29.17
CA SER A 708 -35.28 -4.62 -28.40
C SER A 708 -36.76 -4.90 -28.18
N LEU A 709 -37.11 -6.18 -28.14
CA LEU A 709 -38.41 -6.65 -27.68
C LEU A 709 -38.46 -6.55 -26.14
N ASN A 710 -39.28 -5.64 -25.62
CA ASN A 710 -39.35 -5.37 -24.18
C ASN A 710 -39.90 -6.55 -23.36
N ARG A 711 -40.83 -7.31 -23.92
CA ARG A 711 -41.47 -8.46 -23.25
C ARG A 711 -41.86 -9.54 -24.24
N LEU A 712 -41.50 -10.78 -23.93
CA LEU A 712 -41.95 -11.99 -24.61
C LEU A 712 -42.63 -12.91 -23.58
N ALA A 713 -43.83 -13.39 -23.91
CA ALA A 713 -44.61 -14.24 -23.02
C ALA A 713 -43.94 -15.61 -22.78
N ASP A 714 -44.09 -16.17 -21.56
CA ASP A 714 -43.61 -17.50 -21.20
C ASP A 714 -44.25 -18.61 -22.08
N ARG A 715 -43.63 -19.80 -22.13
CA ARG A 715 -44.07 -20.90 -22.99
C ARG A 715 -45.46 -21.40 -22.55
N PRO A 716 -46.47 -21.48 -23.45
CA PRO A 716 -47.84 -21.81 -23.07
C PRO A 716 -48.01 -23.11 -22.26
N LEU A 717 -47.25 -24.16 -22.60
CA LEU A 717 -47.27 -25.43 -21.86
C LEU A 717 -46.58 -25.34 -20.49
N TYR A 718 -45.58 -24.48 -20.35
CA TYR A 718 -44.89 -24.23 -19.09
C TYR A 718 -45.76 -23.38 -18.16
N THR A 719 -46.45 -22.36 -18.68
CA THR A 719 -47.48 -21.59 -17.97
C THR A 719 -48.65 -22.47 -17.53
N ALA A 720 -49.13 -23.38 -18.38
CA ALA A 720 -50.22 -24.30 -18.06
C ALA A 720 -49.91 -25.28 -16.89
N VAL A 721 -48.63 -25.52 -16.62
CA VAL A 721 -48.14 -26.30 -15.47
C VAL A 721 -47.95 -25.41 -14.24
N LYS A 722 -47.45 -24.17 -14.40
CA LYS A 722 -47.21 -23.21 -13.31
C LYS A 722 -48.49 -22.63 -12.70
N THR A 723 -49.48 -22.25 -13.52
CA THR A 723 -50.70 -21.55 -13.08
C THR A 723 -51.48 -22.33 -12.01
N PRO A 724 -51.71 -23.66 -12.14
CA PRO A 724 -52.38 -24.44 -11.09
C PRO A 724 -51.59 -24.54 -9.77
N LEU A 725 -50.28 -24.28 -9.78
CA LEU A 725 -49.40 -24.28 -8.60
C LEU A 725 -49.32 -22.91 -7.92
N GLY A 726 -50.03 -21.89 -8.44
CA GLY A 726 -49.93 -20.52 -7.95
C GLY A 726 -48.61 -19.83 -8.33
N ILE A 727 -47.80 -20.43 -9.20
CA ILE A 727 -46.53 -19.86 -9.66
C ILE A 727 -46.84 -18.91 -10.83
N PRO A 728 -46.42 -17.62 -10.76
CA PRO A 728 -46.58 -16.67 -11.86
C PRO A 728 -45.88 -17.12 -13.15
N ALA A 729 -46.36 -16.63 -14.30
CA ALA A 729 -45.65 -16.80 -15.56
C ALA A 729 -44.28 -16.12 -15.51
N SER A 730 -43.25 -16.76 -16.07
CA SER A 730 -41.88 -16.22 -16.08
C SER A 730 -41.55 -15.68 -17.46
N ASP A 731 -42.25 -14.61 -17.85
CA ASP A 731 -42.03 -13.90 -19.12
C ASP A 731 -40.56 -13.48 -19.26
N VAL A 732 -40.09 -13.36 -20.50
CA VAL A 732 -38.75 -12.86 -20.80
C VAL A 732 -38.86 -11.35 -21.00
N PHE A 733 -38.14 -10.60 -20.17
CA PHE A 733 -38.06 -9.16 -20.27
C PHE A 733 -36.68 -8.76 -20.80
N ALA A 734 -36.61 -7.69 -21.58
CA ALA A 734 -35.34 -7.03 -21.82
C ALA A 734 -34.81 -6.49 -20.47
N PRO A 735 -33.54 -6.74 -20.11
CA PRO A 735 -32.94 -6.23 -18.87
C PRO A 735 -33.10 -4.71 -18.74
N SER A 736 -33.12 -4.19 -17.52
CA SER A 736 -33.22 -2.73 -17.29
C SER A 736 -31.86 -2.04 -17.29
N TYR A 737 -30.79 -2.79 -17.08
CA TYR A 737 -29.42 -2.32 -17.12
C TYR A 737 -28.66 -3.06 -18.22
N ASP A 738 -27.53 -2.52 -18.64
CA ASP A 738 -26.65 -3.11 -19.65
C ASP A 738 -25.42 -3.81 -19.01
N ALA A 739 -24.44 -4.22 -19.82
CA ALA A 739 -23.22 -4.89 -19.36
C ALA A 739 -22.29 -3.99 -18.53
N TYR A 740 -22.41 -2.66 -18.66
CA TYR A 740 -21.64 -1.71 -17.87
C TYR A 740 -22.38 -1.28 -16.59
N GLY A 741 -23.62 -1.75 -16.38
CA GLY A 741 -24.47 -1.36 -15.27
C GLY A 741 -25.24 -0.05 -15.52
N GLN A 742 -25.20 0.47 -16.75
CA GLN A 742 -25.92 1.68 -17.14
C GLN A 742 -27.42 1.39 -17.30
N LEU A 743 -28.28 2.31 -16.85
CA LEU A 743 -29.71 2.21 -17.05
C LEU A 743 -30.02 2.31 -18.55
N ARG A 744 -30.79 1.36 -19.07
CA ARG A 744 -31.27 1.40 -20.45
C ARG A 744 -32.35 2.47 -20.63
N VAL A 745 -32.09 3.44 -21.49
CA VAL A 745 -32.91 4.66 -21.67
C VAL A 745 -33.09 4.99 -23.15
N ASP A 746 -34.14 5.75 -23.45
CA ASP A 746 -34.46 6.21 -24.80
C ASP A 746 -33.35 7.09 -25.37
N ASP A 747 -32.88 6.78 -26.58
CA ASP A 747 -32.03 7.68 -27.35
C ASP A 747 -32.92 8.72 -28.05
N PRO A 748 -32.87 10.00 -27.63
CA PRO A 748 -33.78 11.02 -28.16
C PRO A 748 -33.58 11.31 -29.65
N THR A 749 -32.49 10.82 -30.25
CA THR A 749 -32.16 11.03 -31.66
C THR A 749 -32.67 9.92 -32.57
N GLN A 750 -33.08 8.78 -32.02
CA GLN A 750 -33.56 7.63 -32.78
C GLN A 750 -35.08 7.47 -32.72
N SER A 751 -35.65 6.79 -33.71
CA SER A 751 -37.08 6.51 -33.78
C SER A 751 -37.31 5.00 -33.77
N PRO A 752 -38.05 4.45 -32.80
CA PRO A 752 -38.17 3.01 -32.68
C PRO A 752 -38.85 2.34 -33.88
N PRO A 753 -38.46 1.10 -34.26
CA PRO A 753 -39.08 0.37 -35.36
C PRO A 753 -40.58 0.09 -35.13
N PRO A 754 -41.44 0.23 -36.15
CA PRO A 754 -42.88 -0.02 -35.98
C PRO A 754 -43.17 -1.51 -35.76
N GLY A 755 -43.98 -1.81 -34.73
CA GLY A 755 -44.56 -3.16 -34.54
C GLY A 755 -44.06 -3.98 -33.33
N LEU A 756 -43.16 -3.43 -32.49
CA LEU A 756 -42.57 -4.15 -31.34
C LEU A 756 -43.22 -3.85 -29.97
N GLY A 757 -44.31 -3.06 -29.94
CA GLY A 757 -45.06 -2.72 -28.73
C GLY A 757 -44.95 -1.24 -28.35
N SER A 758 -45.38 -0.89 -27.12
CA SER A 758 -45.18 0.43 -26.51
C SER A 758 -43.93 0.41 -25.62
N ASN A 759 -43.03 1.38 -25.74
CA ASN A 759 -41.74 1.52 -25.03
C ASN A 759 -40.63 0.60 -25.56
N VAL A 760 -40.23 0.81 -26.81
CA VAL A 760 -39.08 0.12 -27.45
C VAL A 760 -37.84 1.00 -27.25
N PHE A 761 -37.53 1.37 -26.00
CA PHE A 761 -36.47 2.30 -25.61
C PHE A 761 -35.19 1.58 -25.13
N LYS A 762 -35.02 0.32 -25.55
CA LYS A 762 -33.93 -0.53 -25.09
C LYS A 762 -33.22 -1.05 -26.30
N ASP A 763 -31.91 -1.13 -26.22
CA ASP A 763 -31.09 -1.55 -27.34
C ASP A 763 -30.95 -3.06 -27.41
N ARG A 764 -30.65 -3.59 -28.59
CA ARG A 764 -30.26 -4.99 -28.75
C ARG A 764 -28.80 -5.15 -28.33
N GLY A 765 -28.47 -6.35 -27.86
CA GLY A 765 -27.13 -6.68 -27.39
C GLY A 765 -26.91 -6.31 -25.94
N ALA A 766 -25.66 -6.54 -25.52
CA ALA A 766 -25.23 -6.43 -24.13
C ALA A 766 -25.10 -5.00 -23.63
N ILE A 767 -24.85 -4.05 -24.52
CA ILE A 767 -24.51 -2.67 -24.20
C ILE A 767 -25.64 -1.75 -24.69
N GLU A 768 -25.91 -0.71 -23.92
CA GLU A 768 -26.86 0.35 -24.28
C GLU A 768 -26.12 1.61 -24.74
N ARG A 769 -26.70 2.35 -25.68
CA ARG A 769 -26.30 3.73 -25.95
C ARG A 769 -27.05 4.70 -25.03
N ALA A 770 -26.48 4.99 -23.86
CA ALA A 770 -27.08 5.90 -22.88
C ALA A 770 -26.12 7.00 -22.35
N ASP A 771 -24.85 6.94 -22.74
CA ASP A 771 -23.83 7.96 -22.49
C ASP A 771 -23.73 8.94 -23.67
N PHE A 772 -23.98 10.22 -23.37
CA PHE A 772 -24.04 11.33 -24.33
C PHE A 772 -23.14 12.51 -23.92
N VAL A 773 -22.37 12.36 -22.83
CA VAL A 773 -21.63 13.47 -22.21
C VAL A 773 -20.16 13.10 -22.26
N GLY A 774 -19.37 13.89 -23.00
CA GLY A 774 -17.93 13.62 -23.09
C GLY A 774 -17.18 13.87 -21.79
N PRO A 775 -15.94 13.36 -21.71
CA PRO A 775 -15.15 13.45 -20.49
C PRO A 775 -14.73 14.88 -20.18
N THR A 776 -14.21 15.10 -18.99
CA THR A 776 -13.62 16.35 -18.53
C THR A 776 -12.17 16.10 -18.11
N ALA A 777 -11.36 17.16 -18.02
CA ALA A 777 -10.00 17.06 -17.52
C ALA A 777 -9.86 17.97 -16.29
N VAL A 778 -9.09 17.51 -15.29
CA VAL A 778 -8.77 18.27 -14.08
C VAL A 778 -7.28 18.08 -13.76
N ILE A 779 -6.61 19.14 -13.31
CA ILE A 779 -5.23 19.01 -12.80
C ILE A 779 -5.28 18.54 -11.34
N THR A 780 -4.61 17.43 -11.05
CA THR A 780 -4.61 16.81 -9.70
C THR A 780 -3.29 16.99 -8.99
N LEU A 781 -2.19 17.17 -9.75
CA LEU A 781 -0.90 17.53 -9.20
C LEU A 781 -0.25 18.60 -10.09
N PRO A 782 0.05 19.78 -9.55
CA PRO A 782 -0.51 20.31 -8.30
C PRO A 782 -2.04 20.39 -8.36
N ALA A 783 -2.71 20.19 -7.23
CA ALA A 783 -4.15 20.28 -7.16
C ALA A 783 -4.59 21.75 -7.24
N ASP A 784 -5.52 22.04 -8.15
CA ASP A 784 -6.19 23.34 -8.29
C ASP A 784 -7.23 23.52 -7.16
N ASN A 785 -7.22 24.70 -6.52
CA ASN A 785 -8.13 25.05 -5.42
C ASN A 785 -8.08 24.05 -4.24
N ASP A 786 -6.88 23.68 -3.81
CA ASP A 786 -6.68 22.66 -2.79
C ASP A 786 -7.08 23.11 -1.37
N VAL A 787 -7.41 22.13 -0.51
CA VAL A 787 -7.88 22.39 0.87
C VAL A 787 -6.79 22.94 1.81
N ASN A 788 -5.52 22.79 1.46
CA ASN A 788 -4.39 23.21 2.28
C ASN A 788 -3.85 24.59 1.85
N ASN A 789 -4.47 25.26 0.87
CA ASN A 789 -4.05 26.53 0.27
C ASN A 789 -2.57 26.48 -0.18
N ILE A 790 -2.15 25.37 -0.80
CA ILE A 790 -0.86 25.28 -1.49
C ILE A 790 -0.95 26.05 -2.81
N ASP A 791 -2.09 25.94 -3.49
CA ASP A 791 -2.48 26.79 -4.59
C ASP A 791 -2.88 28.17 -4.07
N LEU A 792 -2.19 29.19 -4.56
CA LEU A 792 -2.39 30.58 -4.19
C LEU A 792 -3.30 31.34 -5.17
N ASP A 793 -3.74 30.71 -6.28
CA ASP A 793 -4.71 31.27 -7.22
C ASP A 793 -6.05 30.51 -7.11
N ASP A 794 -7.14 31.21 -6.82
CA ASP A 794 -8.47 30.59 -6.70
C ASP A 794 -9.20 30.44 -8.04
N THR A 795 -8.57 30.91 -9.13
CA THR A 795 -9.14 30.84 -10.47
C THR A 795 -9.05 29.40 -10.99
N ALA A 796 -10.19 28.78 -11.28
CA ALA A 796 -10.24 27.45 -11.86
C ALA A 796 -9.30 27.30 -13.08
N THR A 797 -8.60 26.17 -13.15
CA THR A 797 -7.56 25.79 -14.13
C THR A 797 -6.24 26.56 -14.04
N GLN A 798 -6.09 27.47 -13.06
CA GLN A 798 -4.86 28.19 -12.77
C GLN A 798 -4.34 27.72 -11.42
N VAL A 799 -3.06 27.33 -11.36
CA VAL A 799 -2.42 26.91 -10.12
C VAL A 799 -1.20 27.78 -9.88
N TYR A 800 -1.06 28.35 -8.69
CA TYR A 800 0.14 29.09 -8.29
C TYR A 800 0.80 28.46 -7.06
N ILE A 801 2.03 27.95 -7.24
CA ILE A 801 2.86 27.40 -6.17
C ILE A 801 4.05 28.32 -5.90
N ALA A 802 4.23 28.71 -4.64
CA ALA A 802 5.42 29.41 -4.17
C ALA A 802 6.31 28.50 -3.31
N ASN A 803 7.62 28.53 -3.59
CA ASN A 803 8.68 27.84 -2.84
C ASN A 803 8.44 26.33 -2.61
N PRO A 804 8.21 25.53 -3.68
CA PRO A 804 8.07 24.09 -3.53
C PRO A 804 9.41 23.45 -3.14
N ALA A 805 9.38 22.48 -2.22
CA ALA A 805 10.58 21.73 -1.85
C ALA A 805 11.20 21.00 -3.05
N LEU A 806 10.36 20.39 -3.91
CA LEU A 806 10.69 19.82 -5.21
C LEU A 806 9.46 19.91 -6.12
N PHE A 807 9.62 20.37 -7.37
CA PHE A 807 8.57 20.38 -8.38
C PHE A 807 8.96 19.46 -9.55
N THR A 808 8.56 18.19 -9.46
CA THR A 808 9.08 17.11 -10.31
C THR A 808 8.08 16.58 -11.34
N SER A 809 6.79 16.78 -11.10
CA SER A 809 5.72 16.21 -11.91
C SER A 809 4.50 17.11 -11.97
N MET A 810 3.77 17.01 -13.08
CA MET A 810 2.43 17.54 -13.26
C MET A 810 1.50 16.39 -13.69
N ILE A 811 0.27 16.36 -13.19
CA ILE A 811 -0.69 15.29 -13.44
C ILE A 811 -2.05 15.88 -13.80
N VAL A 812 -2.60 15.41 -14.92
CA VAL A 812 -3.96 15.72 -15.38
C VAL A 812 -4.78 14.44 -15.35
N GLU A 813 -5.87 14.44 -14.59
CA GLU A 813 -6.86 13.37 -14.53
C GLU A 813 -7.98 13.61 -15.55
N LEU A 814 -8.35 12.58 -16.31
CA LEU A 814 -9.51 12.59 -17.19
C LEU A 814 -10.69 11.93 -16.45
N ARG A 815 -11.78 12.66 -16.30
CA ARG A 815 -12.97 12.22 -15.59
C ARG A 815 -14.13 12.05 -16.53
N ASP A 816 -14.81 10.91 -16.43
CA ASP A 816 -16.02 10.65 -17.17
C ASP A 816 -17.18 10.31 -16.22
N THR A 817 -18.37 10.78 -16.57
CA THR A 817 -19.62 10.45 -15.87
C THR A 817 -20.36 9.27 -16.52
N GLY A 818 -19.89 8.84 -17.69
CA GLY A 818 -20.43 7.76 -18.49
C GLY A 818 -19.71 6.42 -18.29
N ILE A 819 -19.39 5.75 -19.40
CA ILE A 819 -18.84 4.38 -19.38
C ILE A 819 -17.29 4.32 -19.38
N GLY A 820 -16.63 5.47 -19.22
CA GLY A 820 -15.19 5.60 -19.07
C GLY A 820 -14.47 6.11 -20.34
N ILE A 821 -13.22 6.52 -20.14
CA ILE A 821 -12.34 7.06 -21.18
C ILE A 821 -11.96 5.97 -22.20
N ASP A 822 -11.79 6.33 -23.48
CA ASP A 822 -11.18 5.45 -24.48
C ASP A 822 -9.64 5.47 -24.35
N ASP A 823 -9.14 4.69 -23.39
CA ASP A 823 -7.71 4.59 -23.06
C ASP A 823 -6.82 4.21 -24.26
N ALA A 824 -7.37 3.48 -25.23
CA ALA A 824 -6.63 3.03 -26.40
C ALA A 824 -6.19 4.19 -27.29
N GLN A 825 -6.85 5.35 -27.17
CA GLN A 825 -6.48 6.56 -27.89
C GLN A 825 -5.40 7.37 -27.17
N ILE A 826 -5.18 7.14 -25.87
CA ILE A 826 -4.41 8.06 -25.03
C ILE A 826 -2.90 7.91 -25.22
N ASN A 827 -2.26 9.00 -25.64
CA ASN A 827 -0.81 9.08 -25.75
C ASN A 827 -0.32 10.54 -25.70
N SER A 828 1.00 10.74 -25.65
CA SER A 828 1.60 12.06 -25.48
C SER A 828 1.22 13.07 -26.57
N SER A 829 0.85 12.63 -27.78
CA SER A 829 0.50 13.55 -28.88
C SER A 829 -0.78 14.35 -28.64
N GLN A 830 -1.62 13.93 -27.70
CA GLN A 830 -2.82 14.67 -27.27
C GLN A 830 -2.52 15.76 -26.24
N PHE A 831 -1.27 15.85 -25.76
CA PHE A 831 -0.87 16.80 -24.74
C PHE A 831 0.24 17.70 -25.26
N THR A 832 0.06 19.01 -25.09
CA THR A 832 1.07 20.01 -25.44
C THR A 832 1.48 20.76 -24.19
N LEU A 833 2.76 20.65 -23.81
CA LEU A 833 3.34 21.38 -22.68
C LEU A 833 4.21 22.55 -23.18
N THR A 834 3.92 23.76 -22.69
CA THR A 834 4.78 24.93 -22.94
C THR A 834 5.29 25.51 -21.64
N ALA A 835 6.55 25.92 -21.62
CA ALA A 835 7.16 26.68 -20.53
C ALA A 835 7.35 28.14 -20.97
N GLN A 836 6.91 29.09 -20.15
CA GLN A 836 7.07 30.51 -20.39
C GLN A 836 7.83 31.18 -19.25
N THR A 837 8.89 31.90 -19.60
CA THR A 837 9.69 32.72 -18.69
C THR A 837 9.66 34.19 -19.13
N SER A 838 10.28 35.07 -18.36
CA SER A 838 10.42 36.50 -18.70
C SER A 838 11.15 36.77 -20.03
N THR A 839 11.87 35.78 -20.57
CA THR A 839 12.64 35.89 -21.82
C THR A 839 11.93 35.31 -23.05
N GLY A 840 10.90 34.48 -22.87
CA GLY A 840 10.12 33.91 -23.98
C GLY A 840 9.32 32.65 -23.62
N THR A 841 8.64 32.09 -24.63
CA THR A 841 7.89 30.82 -24.54
C THR A 841 8.59 29.72 -25.31
N ARG A 842 8.68 28.51 -24.74
CA ARG A 842 9.26 27.31 -25.35
C ARG A 842 8.29 26.14 -25.27
N LEU A 843 8.18 25.37 -26.36
CA LEU A 843 7.49 24.07 -26.34
C LEU A 843 8.42 23.03 -25.70
N LEU A 844 7.89 22.25 -24.76
CA LEU A 844 8.61 21.16 -24.12
C LEU A 844 8.49 19.88 -24.96
N GLU A 845 9.60 19.16 -25.13
CA GLU A 845 9.66 17.94 -25.94
C GLU A 845 9.72 16.69 -25.04
N GLU A 846 8.87 15.69 -25.32
CA GLU A 846 8.90 14.40 -24.64
C GLU A 846 10.25 13.68 -24.87
N GLY A 847 10.80 13.09 -23.80
CA GLY A 847 12.10 12.42 -23.79
C GLY A 847 13.30 13.36 -23.63
N ILE A 848 13.09 14.69 -23.71
CA ILE A 848 14.12 15.70 -23.48
C ILE A 848 13.80 16.51 -22.21
N ASP A 849 12.61 17.11 -22.16
CA ASP A 849 12.20 17.97 -21.07
C ASP A 849 11.36 17.21 -20.04
N TYR A 850 10.46 16.34 -20.51
CA TYR A 850 9.61 15.51 -19.66
C TYR A 850 9.45 14.08 -20.22
N LEU A 851 9.05 13.14 -19.36
CA LEU A 851 8.57 11.81 -19.73
C LEU A 851 7.05 11.79 -19.59
N PHE A 852 6.35 11.24 -20.59
CA PHE A 852 4.91 11.03 -20.54
C PHE A 852 4.58 9.62 -20.09
N SER A 853 3.58 9.49 -19.23
CA SER A 853 2.97 8.22 -18.86
C SER A 853 1.46 8.42 -18.73
N TYR A 854 0.68 7.46 -19.20
CA TYR A 854 -0.76 7.42 -18.97
C TYR A 854 -1.13 6.21 -18.12
N ASN A 855 -1.85 6.45 -17.02
CA ASN A 855 -2.42 5.40 -16.19
C ASN A 855 -3.90 5.24 -16.55
N SER A 856 -4.25 4.23 -17.34
CA SER A 856 -5.63 3.94 -17.77
C SER A 856 -6.58 3.52 -16.64
N ASN A 857 -6.08 3.31 -15.43
CA ASN A 857 -6.90 2.90 -14.29
C ASN A 857 -7.35 4.11 -13.47
N THR A 858 -6.46 5.10 -13.32
CA THR A 858 -6.77 6.38 -12.66
C THR A 858 -7.12 7.48 -13.67
N ASN A 859 -7.03 7.17 -14.98
CA ASN A 859 -7.17 8.10 -16.09
C ASN A 859 -6.21 9.30 -15.99
N GLU A 860 -5.01 9.10 -15.45
CA GLU A 860 -4.04 10.17 -15.21
C GLU A 860 -2.96 10.22 -16.30
N ALA A 861 -2.83 11.38 -16.92
CA ALA A 861 -1.71 11.77 -17.74
C ALA A 861 -0.63 12.44 -16.88
N ILE A 862 0.53 11.79 -16.77
CA ILE A 862 1.63 12.16 -15.88
C ILE A 862 2.79 12.69 -16.70
N PHE A 863 3.28 13.88 -16.34
CA PHE A 863 4.42 14.56 -16.95
C PHE A 863 5.55 14.67 -15.93
N SER A 864 6.60 13.87 -16.08
CA SER A 864 7.73 13.84 -15.13
C SER A 864 8.96 14.53 -15.70
N ALA A 865 9.58 15.45 -14.96
CA ALA A 865 10.75 16.19 -15.42
C ALA A 865 11.97 15.26 -15.65
N VAL A 866 12.57 15.32 -16.84
CA VAL A 866 13.76 14.50 -17.17
C VAL A 866 14.97 14.92 -16.34
N ALA A 867 15.10 16.21 -16.04
CA ALA A 867 16.19 16.76 -15.23
C ALA A 867 16.01 16.51 -13.71
N GLY A 868 14.93 15.83 -13.31
CA GLY A 868 14.56 15.59 -11.91
C GLY A 868 13.67 16.68 -11.31
N VAL A 869 13.78 17.93 -11.78
CA VAL A 869 12.89 19.05 -11.42
C VAL A 869 12.57 19.90 -12.64
N PHE A 870 11.36 20.46 -12.67
CA PHE A 870 11.01 21.56 -13.57
C PHE A 870 11.64 22.86 -13.07
N GLU A 871 11.91 23.78 -13.99
CA GLU A 871 12.49 25.08 -13.69
C GLU A 871 11.48 25.93 -12.89
N LEU A 872 12.01 26.70 -11.92
CA LEU A 872 11.21 27.68 -11.18
C LEU A 872 11.10 28.98 -12.00
N ASP A 873 10.33 29.93 -11.48
CA ASP A 873 10.02 31.23 -12.08
C ASP A 873 9.49 31.11 -13.51
N THR A 874 8.65 30.10 -13.68
CA THR A 874 8.15 29.64 -14.97
C THR A 874 6.65 29.39 -14.90
N ARG A 875 5.95 29.82 -15.96
CA ARG A 875 4.55 29.46 -16.21
C ARG A 875 4.50 28.28 -17.17
N TYR A 876 4.07 27.13 -16.68
CA TYR A 876 3.79 25.95 -17.47
C TYR A 876 2.33 25.98 -17.94
N THR A 877 2.09 25.64 -19.20
CA THR A 877 0.73 25.46 -19.72
C THR A 877 0.61 24.07 -20.33
N ILE A 878 -0.37 23.32 -19.86
CA ILE A 878 -0.74 22.00 -20.37
C ILE A 878 -2.00 22.18 -21.21
N THR A 879 -1.93 21.95 -22.51
CA THR A 879 -3.09 21.92 -23.40
C THR A 879 -3.43 20.48 -23.73
N VAL A 880 -4.71 20.13 -23.59
CA VAL A 880 -5.24 18.79 -23.89
C VAL A 880 -6.07 18.85 -25.17
N ASP A 881 -5.77 17.99 -26.13
CA ASP A 881 -6.45 17.95 -27.42
C ASP A 881 -7.91 17.48 -27.24
N ASN A 882 -8.84 18.37 -27.57
CA ASN A 882 -10.27 18.13 -27.61
C ASN A 882 -10.85 18.28 -29.03
N SER A 883 -10.00 18.18 -30.06
CA SER A 883 -10.40 18.30 -31.46
C SER A 883 -11.09 17.03 -31.99
N VAL A 884 -11.98 17.20 -32.99
CA VAL A 884 -12.69 16.08 -33.65
C VAL A 884 -11.77 15.06 -34.35
N ALA A 885 -10.51 15.40 -34.63
CA ALA A 885 -9.62 14.57 -35.43
C ALA A 885 -8.76 13.62 -34.59
N THR A 886 -8.24 14.12 -33.47
CA THR A 886 -7.25 13.43 -32.62
C THR A 886 -7.51 13.62 -31.13
N GLY A 887 -8.54 14.40 -30.77
CA GLY A 887 -8.86 14.70 -29.39
C GLY A 887 -9.34 13.49 -28.62
N ILE A 888 -9.21 13.61 -27.31
CA ILE A 888 -9.60 12.57 -26.36
C ILE A 888 -11.11 12.34 -26.43
N THR A 889 -11.53 11.07 -26.44
CA THR A 889 -12.93 10.66 -26.37
C THR A 889 -13.17 9.68 -25.23
N ASP A 890 -14.42 9.59 -24.78
CA ASP A 890 -14.88 8.44 -24.00
C ASP A 890 -15.13 7.22 -24.90
N ARG A 891 -15.46 6.07 -24.29
CA ARG A 891 -15.85 4.86 -25.03
C ARG A 891 -17.13 5.03 -25.84
N ALA A 892 -17.98 6.01 -25.50
CA ALA A 892 -19.16 6.34 -26.29
C ALA A 892 -18.85 7.18 -27.55
N GLY A 893 -17.60 7.65 -27.69
CA GLY A 893 -17.12 8.49 -28.79
C GLY A 893 -17.44 9.98 -28.62
N ASN A 894 -17.83 10.43 -27.42
CA ASN A 894 -18.02 11.84 -27.13
C ASN A 894 -16.67 12.51 -26.83
N LEU A 895 -16.47 13.73 -27.35
CA LEU A 895 -15.22 14.47 -27.21
C LEU A 895 -15.05 15.07 -25.82
N LEU A 896 -13.78 15.19 -25.39
CA LEU A 896 -13.38 15.93 -24.20
C LEU A 896 -14.01 17.33 -24.16
N GLN A 897 -14.64 17.65 -23.04
CA GLN A 897 -15.26 18.94 -22.84
C GLN A 897 -14.21 20.04 -22.66
N PRO A 898 -14.44 21.22 -23.25
CA PRO A 898 -13.58 22.37 -23.02
C PRO A 898 -13.68 22.88 -21.59
N ASN A 899 -12.54 23.25 -21.00
CA ASN A 899 -12.50 23.97 -19.72
C ASN A 899 -12.23 25.48 -19.89
N GLN A 900 -12.00 25.94 -21.12
CA GLN A 900 -11.79 27.35 -21.46
C GLN A 900 -12.94 27.96 -22.26
N THR A 901 -13.04 29.30 -22.22
CA THR A 901 -14.07 30.07 -22.94
C THR A 901 -13.90 30.07 -24.46
N ASP A 902 -12.70 29.76 -24.95
CA ASP A 902 -12.39 29.65 -26.39
C ASP A 902 -12.62 28.23 -26.95
N LEU A 903 -13.23 27.35 -26.15
CA LEU A 903 -13.50 25.95 -26.45
C LEU A 903 -12.25 25.04 -26.47
N SER A 904 -11.12 25.48 -25.91
CA SER A 904 -9.97 24.62 -25.65
C SER A 904 -10.03 23.98 -24.25
N THR A 905 -9.15 23.01 -24.03
CA THR A 905 -8.90 22.43 -22.69
C THR A 905 -7.45 22.69 -22.31
N SER A 906 -7.22 23.47 -21.25
CA SER A 906 -5.87 23.78 -20.76
C SER A 906 -5.80 24.04 -19.27
N PHE A 907 -4.61 23.89 -18.70
CA PHE A 907 -4.25 24.24 -17.32
C PHE A 907 -2.99 25.10 -17.33
N SER A 908 -2.93 26.13 -16.46
CA SER A 908 -1.73 26.92 -16.25
C SER A 908 -1.20 26.66 -14.85
N VAL A 909 0.11 26.42 -14.73
CA VAL A 909 0.79 26.23 -13.46
C VAL A 909 1.93 27.23 -13.37
N VAL A 910 1.85 28.16 -12.43
CA VAL A 910 2.91 29.11 -12.09
C VAL A 910 3.69 28.53 -10.92
N VAL A 911 5.01 28.48 -11.06
CA VAL A 911 5.90 27.96 -10.02
C VAL A 911 7.01 28.96 -9.79
N THR A 912 7.24 29.33 -8.53
CA THR A 912 8.25 30.32 -8.14
C THR A 912 9.10 29.81 -7.00
N ASP A 913 10.30 30.36 -6.82
CA ASP A 913 11.13 30.05 -5.65
C ASP A 913 10.65 30.76 -4.35
N GLY A 914 9.70 31.70 -4.49
CA GLY A 914 9.10 32.45 -3.38
C GLY A 914 9.97 33.58 -2.86
N VAL A 915 11.01 33.95 -3.60
CA VAL A 915 11.88 35.10 -3.35
C VAL A 915 11.54 36.19 -4.36
N ASN A 916 11.54 37.45 -3.91
CA ASN A 916 11.42 38.59 -4.82
C ASN A 916 12.81 38.94 -5.38
N ASP A 917 12.99 38.79 -6.69
CA ASP A 917 14.16 39.12 -7.46
C ASP A 917 14.10 40.58 -7.99
N PRO A 918 15.22 41.32 -7.95
CA PRO A 918 15.27 42.63 -8.57
C PRO A 918 15.11 42.52 -10.10
N PRO A 919 14.50 43.53 -10.75
CA PRO A 919 14.55 43.64 -12.20
C PRO A 919 16.00 43.62 -12.70
N VAL A 920 16.23 43.17 -13.92
CA VAL A 920 17.55 43.17 -14.56
C VAL A 920 17.55 44.14 -15.74
N ASN A 921 18.42 45.14 -15.68
CA ASN A 921 18.70 46.00 -16.80
C ASN A 921 19.70 45.35 -17.75
N ASN A 922 19.45 45.49 -19.04
CA ASN A 922 20.24 44.86 -20.07
C ASN A 922 20.75 45.88 -21.09
N PHE A 923 21.99 45.70 -21.51
CA PHE A 923 22.62 46.38 -22.64
C PHE A 923 22.77 45.41 -23.81
N ASN A 924 22.05 45.69 -24.91
CA ASN A 924 22.03 44.87 -26.11
C ASN A 924 21.72 43.38 -25.81
N ALA A 925 20.66 43.15 -25.03
CA ALA A 925 20.19 41.83 -24.59
C ALA A 925 21.17 41.04 -23.71
N SER A 926 22.06 41.72 -22.98
CA SER A 926 22.89 41.12 -21.93
C SER A 926 22.82 41.95 -20.65
N PRO A 927 22.80 41.34 -19.45
CA PRO A 927 22.79 42.09 -18.19
C PRO A 927 23.96 43.06 -18.10
N PHE A 928 23.74 44.23 -17.48
CA PHE A 928 24.84 45.16 -17.21
C PHE A 928 25.88 44.53 -16.25
N PRO A 929 27.17 44.83 -16.43
CA PRO A 929 28.20 44.43 -15.48
C PRO A 929 28.28 45.42 -14.29
N ASP A 930 28.28 44.91 -13.06
CA ASP A 930 28.44 45.72 -11.84
C ASP A 930 29.72 46.58 -11.81
N SER A 931 30.80 46.07 -12.40
CA SER A 931 32.07 46.78 -12.56
C SER A 931 33.03 46.03 -13.51
N PRO A 932 33.67 46.72 -14.48
CA PRO A 932 33.53 48.14 -14.79
C PRO A 932 32.21 48.44 -15.53
N ASN A 933 31.70 49.66 -15.40
CA ASN A 933 30.55 50.15 -16.13
C ASN A 933 30.68 49.94 -17.64
N THR A 934 29.55 49.71 -18.31
CA THR A 934 29.48 49.70 -19.78
C THR A 934 29.86 51.07 -20.33
N ALA A 935 30.82 51.10 -21.26
CA ALA A 935 31.30 52.34 -21.84
C ALA A 935 30.87 52.47 -23.31
N VAL A 936 30.36 53.64 -23.68
CA VAL A 936 30.00 54.03 -25.06
C VAL A 936 30.65 55.36 -25.41
N SER A 937 30.67 55.73 -26.69
CA SER A 937 31.22 57.02 -27.12
C SER A 937 30.37 57.69 -28.18
N THR A 938 30.39 59.02 -28.20
CA THR A 938 29.79 59.85 -29.23
C THR A 938 30.68 61.07 -29.50
N GLU A 939 30.43 61.80 -30.58
CA GLU A 939 31.09 63.09 -30.83
C GLU A 939 30.34 64.22 -30.10
N SER A 940 31.05 65.32 -29.81
CA SER A 940 30.41 66.52 -29.24
C SER A 940 29.22 66.97 -30.09
N GLU A 941 28.13 67.34 -29.41
CA GLU A 941 26.85 67.77 -30.02
C GLU A 941 26.19 66.71 -30.93
N THR A 942 26.65 65.46 -30.91
CA THR A 942 26.07 64.35 -31.67
C THR A 942 25.23 63.45 -30.75
N PRO A 943 23.91 63.35 -30.96
CA PRO A 943 23.07 62.47 -30.17
C PRO A 943 23.45 60.99 -30.31
N LEU A 944 23.51 60.28 -29.18
CA LEU A 944 23.64 58.83 -29.09
C LEU A 944 22.24 58.21 -29.02
N ILE A 945 21.92 57.32 -29.95
CA ILE A 945 20.62 56.63 -30.00
C ILE A 945 20.82 55.19 -29.54
N PHE A 946 20.13 54.81 -28.46
CA PHE A 946 20.09 53.45 -27.93
C PHE A 946 19.01 52.66 -28.67
N SER A 947 19.42 51.69 -29.49
CA SER A 947 18.50 50.90 -30.32
C SER A 947 19.10 49.55 -30.69
N THR A 948 18.25 48.60 -30.99
CA THR A 948 18.66 47.28 -31.48
C THR A 948 19.45 47.41 -32.79
N ALA A 949 19.05 48.34 -33.67
CA ALA A 949 19.73 48.60 -34.95
C ALA A 949 21.18 49.08 -34.79
N ASN A 950 21.50 49.75 -33.68
CA ASN A 950 22.84 50.26 -33.37
C ASN A 950 23.65 49.29 -32.50
N GLY A 951 23.09 48.16 -32.07
CA GLY A 951 23.76 47.19 -31.20
C GLY A 951 23.99 47.70 -29.76
N ASN A 952 23.17 48.65 -29.31
CA ASN A 952 23.26 49.27 -27.99
C ASN A 952 21.86 49.48 -27.36
N ALA A 953 20.91 48.57 -27.61
CA ALA A 953 19.56 48.68 -27.06
C ALA A 953 19.57 48.62 -25.53
N LEU A 954 18.63 49.33 -24.89
CA LEU A 954 18.35 49.23 -23.45
C LEU A 954 17.07 48.40 -23.28
N THR A 955 17.11 47.37 -22.45
CA THR A 955 15.93 46.53 -22.15
C THR A 955 15.90 46.13 -20.68
N VAL A 956 14.72 45.83 -20.16
CA VAL A 956 14.46 45.33 -18.81
C VAL A 956 13.86 43.94 -18.92
N SER A 957 14.27 43.05 -18.02
CA SER A 957 13.67 41.74 -17.78
C SER A 957 13.48 41.57 -16.28
N ASP A 958 12.43 40.90 -15.86
CA ASP A 958 12.13 40.66 -14.45
C ASP A 958 11.30 39.37 -14.37
N PRO A 959 11.79 38.30 -13.73
CA PRO A 959 11.05 37.05 -13.54
C PRO A 959 9.72 37.25 -12.81
N ASP A 960 9.70 38.08 -11.77
CA ASP A 960 8.56 38.20 -10.88
C ASP A 960 7.47 39.08 -11.45
N ALA A 961 7.85 40.26 -11.96
CA ALA A 961 6.89 41.09 -12.67
C ALA A 961 6.29 40.35 -13.87
N PHE A 962 7.04 39.44 -14.53
CA PHE A 962 6.49 38.61 -15.60
C PHE A 962 5.43 37.61 -15.11
N LEU A 963 5.57 37.05 -13.91
CA LEU A 963 4.62 36.10 -13.35
C LEU A 963 3.40 36.79 -12.72
N GLY A 964 3.59 38.02 -12.19
CA GLY A 964 2.56 38.90 -11.62
C GLY A 964 1.83 39.80 -12.64
N ASP A 965 1.63 41.08 -12.30
CA ASP A 965 0.83 42.03 -13.11
C ASP A 965 1.58 42.65 -14.31
N GLY A 966 2.88 42.37 -14.45
CA GLY A 966 3.72 42.82 -15.56
C GLY A 966 4.37 44.19 -15.38
N LEU A 967 4.06 44.98 -14.34
CA LEU A 967 4.37 46.41 -14.29
C LEU A 967 5.75 46.75 -13.70
N VAL A 968 6.69 47.20 -14.51
CA VAL A 968 7.97 47.73 -14.00
C VAL A 968 8.04 49.26 -14.09
N SER A 969 8.80 49.87 -13.19
CA SER A 969 9.10 51.30 -13.17
C SER A 969 10.54 51.56 -13.57
N VAL A 970 10.78 52.43 -14.56
CA VAL A 970 12.11 52.80 -15.05
C VAL A 970 12.35 54.29 -14.85
N THR A 971 13.50 54.63 -14.26
CA THR A 971 14.01 56.00 -14.15
C THR A 971 15.31 56.10 -14.93
N LEU A 972 15.37 57.03 -15.88
CA LEU A 972 16.59 57.36 -16.61
C LEU A 972 17.11 58.72 -16.14
N THR A 973 18.41 58.84 -15.87
CA THR A 973 19.05 60.08 -15.44
C THR A 973 20.34 60.30 -16.22
N ALA A 974 20.54 61.51 -16.74
CA ALA A 974 21.72 61.89 -17.50
C ALA A 974 22.57 62.94 -16.75
N VAL A 975 23.89 62.80 -16.87
CA VAL A 975 24.87 63.77 -16.40
C VAL A 975 25.69 64.27 -17.60
N ASN A 976 25.85 65.59 -17.72
CA ASN A 976 26.49 66.27 -18.87
C ASN A 976 25.80 65.99 -20.23
N GLY A 977 24.49 65.75 -20.19
CA GLY A 977 23.63 65.56 -21.35
C GLY A 977 22.16 65.50 -20.97
N THR A 978 21.31 65.38 -21.99
CA THR A 978 19.84 65.32 -21.86
C THR A 978 19.27 64.12 -22.59
N LEU A 979 18.14 63.61 -22.11
CA LEU A 979 17.47 62.41 -22.60
C LEU A 979 16.14 62.73 -23.28
N THR A 980 15.80 61.92 -24.27
CA THR A 980 14.45 61.82 -24.85
C THR A 980 14.14 60.34 -25.03
N LEU A 981 13.01 59.87 -24.48
CA LEU A 981 12.56 58.48 -24.61
C LEU A 981 12.17 58.19 -26.07
N GLY A 982 12.34 56.95 -26.53
CA GLY A 982 12.02 56.56 -27.92
C GLY A 982 10.53 56.67 -28.23
N SER A 983 9.68 56.33 -27.27
CA SER A 983 8.22 56.45 -27.35
C SER A 983 7.60 56.57 -25.95
N THR A 984 6.50 57.31 -25.84
CA THR A 984 5.66 57.35 -24.62
C THR A 984 4.34 56.58 -24.80
N ALA A 985 4.19 55.83 -25.89
CA ALA A 985 2.99 55.02 -26.12
C ALA A 985 2.93 53.84 -25.14
N ASN A 986 1.74 53.61 -24.56
CA ASN A 986 1.44 52.47 -23.67
C ASN A 986 2.29 52.39 -22.38
N VAL A 987 3.02 53.45 -22.04
CA VAL A 987 3.68 53.65 -20.76
C VAL A 987 3.13 54.90 -20.05
N LEU A 988 3.09 54.86 -18.72
CA LEU A 988 2.69 55.98 -17.87
C LEU A 988 3.94 56.73 -17.40
N VAL A 989 4.15 57.96 -17.87
CA VAL A 989 5.21 58.82 -17.33
C VAL A 989 4.75 59.40 -15.98
N THR A 990 5.47 59.08 -14.91
CA THR A 990 5.15 59.48 -13.53
C THR A 990 5.95 60.70 -13.06
N VAL A 991 7.14 60.91 -13.63
CA VAL A 991 8.00 62.08 -13.38
C VAL A 991 8.59 62.57 -14.71
N GLY A 992 8.51 63.87 -14.97
CA GLY A 992 8.93 64.47 -16.24
C GLY A 992 7.88 64.30 -17.33
N THR A 993 8.30 64.40 -18.59
CA THR A 993 7.44 64.21 -19.77
C THR A 993 7.91 63.07 -20.67
N GLY A 994 9.13 62.55 -20.45
CA GLY A 994 9.76 61.52 -21.28
C GLY A 994 10.19 62.04 -22.64
N LEU A 995 9.98 63.33 -22.94
CA LEU A 995 10.23 63.97 -24.21
C LEU A 995 10.89 65.34 -23.98
N GLY A 996 11.65 65.83 -24.97
CA GLY A 996 12.09 67.23 -24.98
C GLY A 996 13.34 67.54 -24.17
N ASN A 997 14.32 66.63 -24.17
CA ASN A 997 15.67 66.84 -23.62
C ASN A 997 15.67 67.10 -22.11
N GLU A 998 15.22 66.11 -21.33
CA GLU A 998 15.16 66.16 -19.87
C GLU A 998 16.42 65.52 -19.25
N THR A 999 16.85 65.98 -18.07
CA THR A 999 17.99 65.36 -17.37
C THR A 999 17.59 64.12 -16.57
N THR A 1000 16.30 63.97 -16.25
CA THR A 1000 15.75 62.79 -15.59
C THR A 1000 14.25 62.68 -15.86
N PHE A 1001 13.75 61.45 -16.00
CA PHE A 1001 12.32 61.15 -16.02
C PHE A 1001 12.06 59.70 -15.56
N THR A 1002 10.85 59.44 -15.10
CA THR A 1002 10.40 58.12 -14.64
C THR A 1002 9.12 57.73 -15.38
N PHE A 1003 9.05 56.48 -15.82
CA PHE A 1003 7.88 55.91 -16.49
C PHE A 1003 7.64 54.47 -16.04
N GLN A 1004 6.38 54.04 -16.15
CA GLN A 1004 5.90 52.73 -15.73
C GLN A 1004 5.10 52.06 -16.83
N GLY A 1005 5.14 50.73 -16.90
CA GLY A 1005 4.29 49.96 -17.80
C GLY A 1005 4.66 48.49 -17.80
N LEU A 1006 3.93 47.71 -18.60
CA LEU A 1006 4.26 46.30 -18.83
C LEU A 1006 5.68 46.17 -19.40
N ILE A 1007 6.44 45.15 -19.01
CA ILE A 1007 7.83 44.90 -19.49
C ILE A 1007 7.95 45.08 -21.01
N ALA A 1008 7.04 44.50 -21.80
CA ALA A 1008 7.04 44.64 -23.25
C ALA A 1008 6.86 46.10 -23.73
N ASN A 1009 5.99 46.87 -23.08
CA ASN A 1009 5.77 48.28 -23.39
C ASN A 1009 6.95 49.16 -22.95
N VAL A 1010 7.57 48.84 -21.81
CA VAL A 1010 8.78 49.51 -21.32
C VAL A 1010 9.93 49.28 -22.28
N ASN A 1011 10.15 48.05 -22.74
CA ASN A 1011 11.18 47.74 -23.73
C ASN A 1011 10.91 48.44 -25.08
N ALA A 1012 9.65 48.52 -25.50
CA ALA A 1012 9.27 49.30 -26.69
C ALA A 1012 9.47 50.82 -26.52
N ALA A 1013 9.33 51.35 -25.30
CA ALA A 1013 9.57 52.75 -24.98
C ALA A 1013 11.08 53.09 -24.94
N LEU A 1014 11.89 52.16 -24.42
CA LEU A 1014 13.35 52.28 -24.35
C LEU A 1014 14.02 52.19 -25.73
N GLU A 1015 13.44 51.43 -26.66
CA GLU A 1015 13.92 51.34 -28.04
C GLU A 1015 13.87 52.72 -28.73
N GLY A 1016 15.04 53.23 -29.13
CA GLY A 1016 15.18 54.55 -29.75
C GLY A 1016 15.41 55.69 -28.75
N THR A 1017 15.67 55.41 -27.48
CA THR A 1017 16.05 56.44 -26.49
C THR A 1017 17.28 57.21 -26.96
N ILE A 1018 17.23 58.54 -26.85
CA ILE A 1018 18.26 59.45 -27.33
C ILE A 1018 18.92 60.13 -26.14
N TRP A 1019 20.25 60.02 -26.04
CA TRP A 1019 21.07 60.82 -25.14
C TRP A 1019 21.87 61.84 -25.94
N THR A 1020 21.71 63.13 -25.63
CA THR A 1020 22.39 64.23 -26.33
C THR A 1020 23.37 64.92 -25.39
N PRO A 1021 24.67 65.06 -25.74
CA PRO A 1021 25.62 65.82 -24.94
C PRO A 1021 25.15 67.26 -24.71
N ASP A 1022 25.48 67.83 -23.56
CA ASP A 1022 25.28 69.27 -23.33
C ASP A 1022 26.04 70.10 -24.37
N THR A 1023 25.48 71.23 -24.77
CA THR A 1023 26.09 72.11 -25.77
C THR A 1023 27.51 72.53 -25.35
N GLY A 1024 28.50 72.26 -26.21
CA GLY A 1024 29.91 72.56 -25.94
C GLY A 1024 30.61 71.63 -24.94
N TYR A 1025 29.97 70.56 -24.48
CA TYR A 1025 30.60 69.56 -23.61
C TYR A 1025 31.46 68.57 -24.42
N TYR A 1026 32.60 68.20 -23.85
CA TYR A 1026 33.45 67.09 -24.27
C TYR A 1026 34.26 66.58 -23.07
N SER A 1027 34.54 65.27 -23.03
CA SER A 1027 35.02 64.59 -21.83
C SER A 1027 36.42 65.03 -21.38
N SER A 1028 37.21 65.71 -22.21
CA SER A 1028 38.54 66.19 -21.84
C SER A 1028 38.55 67.44 -20.93
N ILE A 1029 37.42 68.15 -20.80
CA ILE A 1029 37.31 69.39 -20.00
C ILE A 1029 36.31 69.33 -18.84
N GLY A 1030 35.55 68.24 -18.72
CA GLY A 1030 34.45 68.12 -17.77
C GLY A 1030 34.55 66.90 -16.86
N SER A 1031 33.62 66.81 -15.89
CA SER A 1031 33.32 65.57 -15.18
C SER A 1031 32.80 64.49 -16.14
N PRO A 1032 32.88 63.19 -15.80
CA PRO A 1032 32.35 62.11 -16.65
C PRO A 1032 30.89 62.33 -17.05
N ALA A 1033 30.54 62.07 -18.30
CA ALA A 1033 29.15 62.02 -18.76
C ALA A 1033 28.61 60.61 -18.54
N THR A 1034 27.39 60.51 -18.04
CA THR A 1034 26.77 59.22 -17.72
C THR A 1034 25.30 59.20 -18.11
N LEU A 1035 24.81 57.98 -18.35
CA LEU A 1035 23.40 57.63 -18.30
C LEU A 1035 23.20 56.58 -17.20
N THR A 1036 22.40 56.90 -16.20
CA THR A 1036 22.01 55.97 -15.14
C THR A 1036 20.60 55.48 -15.41
N MET A 1037 20.41 54.16 -15.36
CA MET A 1037 19.12 53.49 -15.47
C MET A 1037 18.82 52.81 -14.15
N THR A 1038 17.72 53.19 -13.51
CA THR A 1038 17.24 52.55 -12.28
C THR A 1038 15.88 51.95 -12.55
N THR A 1039 15.69 50.68 -12.21
CA THR A 1039 14.45 49.93 -12.42
C THR A 1039 13.93 49.37 -11.11
N SER A 1040 12.61 49.20 -11.04
CA SER A 1040 11.90 48.63 -9.89
C SER A 1040 10.74 47.77 -10.36
N ASP A 1041 10.61 46.61 -9.73
CA ASP A 1041 9.51 45.64 -9.79
C ASP A 1041 8.23 46.12 -9.09
N LEU A 1042 8.26 47.31 -8.48
CA LEU A 1042 7.17 47.85 -7.67
C LEU A 1042 6.81 46.95 -6.49
N THR A 1043 5.66 46.29 -6.52
CA THR A 1043 5.22 45.36 -5.48
C THR A 1043 4.61 44.13 -6.14
N ASN A 1044 5.19 43.72 -7.28
CA ASN A 1044 4.61 42.72 -8.18
C ASN A 1044 4.84 41.28 -7.73
N PHE A 1045 5.51 41.09 -6.59
CA PHE A 1045 5.69 39.82 -5.90
C PHE A 1045 5.42 40.00 -4.41
N ASP A 1046 5.23 38.89 -3.69
CA ASP A 1046 5.03 38.88 -2.24
C ASP A 1046 6.28 39.41 -1.51
N GLY A 1047 6.39 40.73 -1.40
CA GLY A 1047 7.58 41.39 -0.87
C GLY A 1047 7.60 42.90 -1.04
N PRO A 1048 8.60 43.60 -0.46
CA PRO A 1048 8.86 45.00 -0.77
C PRO A 1048 9.51 45.15 -2.14
N ALA A 1049 9.35 46.33 -2.75
CA ALA A 1049 10.02 46.70 -4.00
C ALA A 1049 11.53 46.45 -3.96
N GLU A 1050 12.03 45.73 -4.95
CA GLU A 1050 13.46 45.59 -5.24
C GLU A 1050 13.86 46.50 -6.41
N PHE A 1051 15.15 46.76 -6.51
CA PHE A 1051 15.69 47.76 -7.45
C PHE A 1051 17.00 47.29 -8.08
N ASP A 1052 17.16 47.61 -9.36
CA ASP A 1052 18.43 47.50 -10.07
C ASP A 1052 18.86 48.87 -10.59
N THR A 1053 20.16 49.16 -10.57
CA THR A 1053 20.71 50.46 -10.95
C THR A 1053 22.05 50.32 -11.65
N ASP A 1054 22.05 50.69 -12.93
CA ASP A 1054 23.23 50.61 -13.78
C ASP A 1054 23.64 51.96 -14.32
N VAL A 1055 24.96 52.09 -14.53
CA VAL A 1055 25.57 53.31 -15.06
C VAL A 1055 26.29 52.99 -16.36
N ILE A 1056 26.00 53.78 -17.39
CA ILE A 1056 26.68 53.79 -18.67
C ILE A 1056 27.62 54.99 -18.70
N ASP A 1057 28.91 54.74 -18.86
CA ASP A 1057 29.91 55.79 -19.03
C ASP A 1057 29.93 56.24 -20.49
N ILE A 1058 29.76 57.53 -20.73
CA ILE A 1058 29.68 58.10 -22.08
C ILE A 1058 30.91 58.98 -22.33
N THR A 1059 31.78 58.56 -23.24
CA THR A 1059 32.89 59.38 -23.71
C THR A 1059 32.42 60.29 -24.83
N VAL A 1060 32.40 61.60 -24.58
CA VAL A 1060 32.11 62.62 -25.60
C VAL A 1060 33.43 63.12 -26.17
N ASN A 1061 33.71 62.71 -27.41
CA ASN A 1061 34.95 63.03 -28.09
C ASN A 1061 35.05 64.54 -28.40
N ASP A 1062 36.25 65.07 -28.20
CA ASP A 1062 36.59 66.46 -28.54
C ASP A 1062 36.30 66.74 -30.02
N PRO A 1063 35.72 67.91 -30.34
CA PRO A 1063 35.52 68.31 -31.72
C PRO A 1063 36.87 68.38 -32.46
N PRO A 1064 36.91 68.06 -33.76
CA PRO A 1064 38.15 68.09 -34.54
C PRO A 1064 38.78 69.48 -34.51
N THR A 1065 40.06 69.56 -34.13
CA THR A 1065 40.78 70.83 -34.05
C THR A 1065 41.48 71.15 -35.38
N VAL A 1066 41.26 72.36 -35.90
CA VAL A 1066 42.02 72.88 -37.05
C VAL A 1066 43.17 73.72 -36.53
N GLN A 1067 44.40 73.24 -36.70
CA GLN A 1067 45.60 73.96 -36.29
C GLN A 1067 46.27 74.66 -37.48
N PHE A 1068 46.58 75.94 -37.31
CA PHE A 1068 47.37 76.72 -38.27
C PHE A 1068 48.84 76.69 -37.86
N GLN A 1069 49.69 76.00 -38.61
CA GLN A 1069 51.14 76.11 -38.46
C GLN A 1069 51.75 76.92 -39.60
N VAL A 1070 52.33 78.06 -39.26
CA VAL A 1070 53.31 78.76 -40.09
C VAL A 1070 54.68 78.59 -39.44
N SER A 1071 55.61 77.93 -40.13
CA SER A 1071 56.98 77.73 -39.65
C SER A 1071 57.98 77.90 -40.80
N PRO A 1072 58.99 78.80 -40.67
CA PRO A 1072 59.27 79.74 -39.56
C PRO A 1072 58.38 81.02 -39.63
N PRO A 1073 58.32 81.86 -38.58
CA PRO A 1073 57.63 83.15 -38.63
C PRO A 1073 58.29 84.06 -39.68
N LEU A 1074 57.52 84.45 -40.71
CA LEU A 1074 57.98 85.33 -41.78
C LEU A 1074 57.63 86.79 -41.44
N THR A 1075 58.65 87.62 -41.27
CA THR A 1075 58.51 89.08 -41.32
C THR A 1075 58.51 89.51 -42.77
N VAL A 1076 57.40 90.08 -43.25
CA VAL A 1076 57.33 90.72 -44.57
C VAL A 1076 57.71 92.19 -44.40
N THR A 1077 58.85 92.59 -44.96
CA THR A 1077 59.18 94.01 -45.16
C THR A 1077 59.00 94.30 -46.64
N GLU A 1078 57.98 95.07 -47.02
CA GLU A 1078 57.91 95.58 -48.39
C GLU A 1078 59.04 96.58 -48.62
N THR A 1079 59.94 96.25 -49.55
CA THR A 1079 60.78 97.22 -50.23
C THR A 1079 60.59 97.05 -51.73
N ASP A 1080 59.85 98.00 -52.30
CA ASP A 1080 59.69 98.34 -53.71
C ASP A 1080 59.95 97.27 -54.80
N GLN A 1081 58.90 97.06 -55.60
CA GLN A 1081 58.85 96.55 -56.98
C GLN A 1081 59.13 95.05 -57.23
N GLY A 1082 58.03 94.28 -57.38
CA GLY A 1082 57.88 93.40 -58.55
C GLY A 1082 57.94 91.89 -58.36
N THR A 1083 57.93 91.35 -57.13
CA THR A 1083 57.97 89.88 -56.94
C THR A 1083 56.74 89.39 -56.19
N VAL A 1084 55.94 88.52 -56.82
CA VAL A 1084 54.79 87.84 -56.20
C VAL A 1084 55.30 86.86 -55.15
N THR A 1085 54.94 87.07 -53.88
CA THR A 1085 55.21 86.15 -52.78
C THR A 1085 54.05 85.16 -52.67
N THR A 1086 54.27 83.89 -53.03
CA THR A 1086 53.25 82.83 -52.83
C THR A 1086 53.30 82.34 -51.39
N PHE A 1087 52.17 82.39 -50.67
CA PHE A 1087 52.02 81.82 -49.33
C PHE A 1087 51.51 80.37 -49.42
N ASN A 1088 52.24 79.43 -48.86
CA ASN A 1088 51.77 78.06 -48.68
C ASN A 1088 51.28 77.90 -47.24
N VAL A 1089 49.97 77.76 -47.05
CA VAL A 1089 49.37 77.36 -45.78
C VAL A 1089 49.17 75.85 -45.83
N ILE A 1090 49.79 75.12 -44.91
CA ILE A 1090 49.51 73.69 -44.72
C ILE A 1090 48.45 73.59 -43.64
N LEU A 1091 47.31 73.01 -43.99
CA LEU A 1091 46.23 72.69 -43.07
C LEU A 1091 46.37 71.22 -42.70
N THR A 1092 46.59 70.93 -41.43
CA THR A 1092 46.58 69.56 -40.89
C THR A 1092 45.31 69.39 -40.07
N ARG A 1093 44.51 68.38 -40.42
CA ARG A 1093 43.30 67.98 -39.68
C ARG A 1093 43.63 66.75 -38.84
N ASP A 1094 43.18 66.72 -37.60
CA ASP A 1094 43.45 65.64 -36.64
C ASP A 1094 42.50 64.43 -36.79
N LYS A 1095 41.33 64.59 -37.42
CA LYS A 1095 40.33 63.51 -37.67
C LYS A 1095 39.62 63.66 -39.02
N ILE A 1096 38.82 62.68 -39.50
CA ILE A 1096 38.07 62.73 -40.78
C ILE A 1096 36.56 62.74 -40.51
N GLY A 1097 35.79 63.73 -41.00
CA GLY A 1097 34.32 63.64 -40.88
C GLY A 1097 33.43 64.82 -41.35
N ALA A 1098 33.88 66.08 -41.33
CA ALA A 1098 33.03 67.22 -41.72
C ALA A 1098 33.65 68.07 -42.85
N GLU A 1099 32.81 68.67 -43.71
CA GLU A 1099 33.21 69.72 -44.66
C GLU A 1099 33.65 70.96 -43.87
N SER A 1100 34.81 71.52 -44.18
CA SER A 1100 35.32 72.74 -43.55
C SER A 1100 35.50 73.82 -44.61
N THR A 1101 34.87 74.97 -44.42
CA THR A 1101 35.01 76.12 -45.32
C THR A 1101 36.10 77.05 -44.78
N VAL A 1102 37.17 77.27 -45.57
CA VAL A 1102 38.25 78.21 -45.21
C VAL A 1102 38.04 79.51 -45.99
N LEU A 1103 37.69 80.59 -45.28
CA LEU A 1103 37.61 81.94 -45.82
C LEU A 1103 38.93 82.67 -45.58
N ILE A 1104 39.57 83.12 -46.66
CA ILE A 1104 40.75 83.99 -46.61
C ILE A 1104 40.30 85.37 -47.08
N SER A 1105 40.27 86.36 -46.18
CA SER A 1105 39.96 87.75 -46.50
C SER A 1105 41.19 88.64 -46.29
N ASP A 1106 41.49 89.50 -47.26
CA ASP A 1106 42.45 90.60 -47.11
C ASP A 1106 41.75 91.75 -46.38
N ALA A 1107 42.38 92.27 -45.31
CA ALA A 1107 41.84 93.36 -44.49
C ALA A 1107 41.63 94.69 -45.26
N ASN A 1108 42.06 94.79 -46.53
CA ASN A 1108 41.94 96.02 -47.32
C ASN A 1108 40.99 95.98 -48.54
N SER A 1109 40.23 94.89 -48.77
CA SER A 1109 39.13 94.93 -49.74
C SER A 1109 38.00 93.95 -49.44
N GLY A 1110 37.13 94.31 -48.48
CA GLY A 1110 35.75 93.79 -48.36
C GLY A 1110 35.59 92.30 -48.09
#